data_AF-A0A5N5QR24-F1
#
_entry.id   AF-A0A5N5QR24-F1
#
_cell.length_a   1.000
_cell.length_b   1.000
_cell.length_c   1.000
_cell.angle_alpha   90.00
_cell.angle_beta   90.00
_cell.angle_gamma   90.00
#
_symmetry.space_group_name_H-M   'P 1'
#
loop_
_entity.id
_entity.type
_entity.pdbx_description
1 polymer ?
#
loop_
_entity_poly.entity_id
_entity_poly.type
_entity_poly.pdbx_seq_one_letter_code
_entity_poly.pdbx_strand_id
1 'polypeptide(L)'
;MRFISFAYTLVVLGASAVWAAPSPAQFQKRASVTDKATIGFATLNGGTTGGGSAVPVTVSTLEALRSAVGGNTAKVVLISGTIRGNETIKVGSNTSVIGKSGAALEGVGISFNTVSNVILRNVKISKVLATYGDAIGVAASNRVWIDHVEVFSDRDHDKDYYDGLIDVTKGSYGVSITYSYLHDHFKTSLVGASDSLADTDSAIRVTYAFNKWANLGSRTPSFRFGKGHIYNNYYTNVNDGINTRVTAELLVQNNVFENVGKPLYSTDSGYANASGNDFGGASNTALTTTWTDVGYSYTLTATASTKAYVNANAGAILSFASTRVLEIDYYGGLIDVGVSDEDIQRGVRLLGAGCDAWPRSFHSGRGVWEGVTWGFASFAGNGKGMGTRPCTVPSGGSVLMYREHHGAYNDVAGASGGVSEEASGQRVRRAQPVTVTVHPRNVTDLPSALDFLSATALYNPRAPRFTQPQRHPPHLSSTSYASLSTLLTRVQMAESREDSVYLAKLAEQAERYEDPEMVENMKRVASSDQELTVEERNLLSVAYKNVIGARRASWRIVSSIEQKEESKGNEAQASRFSFLARGYREKIETELAKICEDILDVLDKHLIPSAASGESKVFYHKMMGDYHRYLAEFATGDKRKESADKSLNAYKAASDVAVTELPPTHPIRLGLALNFSVFYYEILNSPDRACHLAKQAFDDAIAELDTLSEESYKDSTLIMQLLRDNLTLWTSDMQESGDKPADAKEDAAEEGGDNKA
;
A
#
# COMPACT_ATOMS: atom_id res chain seq x y z
N MET A 1 -52.21 -4.79 70.78
CA MET A 1 -50.91 -5.45 71.06
C MET A 1 -50.62 -6.42 69.92
N ARG A 2 -49.36 -6.58 69.49
CA ARG A 2 -48.92 -7.24 68.24
C ARG A 2 -49.38 -6.54 66.95
N PHE A 3 -48.42 -6.25 66.07
CA PHE A 3 -48.49 -6.49 64.62
C PHE A 3 -47.06 -6.71 64.12
N ILE A 4 -46.92 -7.39 62.98
CA ILE A 4 -45.62 -7.77 62.38
C ILE A 4 -45.43 -6.93 61.12
N SER A 5 -44.26 -6.32 60.97
CA SER A 5 -43.88 -5.60 59.75
C SER A 5 -42.80 -6.36 58.99
N PHE A 6 -43.15 -6.91 57.84
CA PHE A 6 -42.18 -7.25 56.80
C PHE A 6 -41.75 -5.97 56.08
N ALA A 7 -40.44 -5.81 55.83
CA ALA A 7 -39.91 -4.80 54.92
C ALA A 7 -39.44 -5.50 53.64
N TYR A 8 -39.83 -4.98 52.47
CA TYR A 8 -39.40 -5.51 51.17
C TYR A 8 -38.01 -4.97 50.81
N THR A 9 -37.06 -5.85 50.53
CA THR A 9 -35.78 -5.49 49.93
C THR A 9 -35.97 -5.26 48.43
N LEU A 10 -35.80 -4.02 47.98
CA LEU A 10 -35.95 -3.64 46.57
C LEU A 10 -34.57 -3.66 45.88
N VAL A 11 -34.33 -4.68 45.05
CA VAL A 11 -33.06 -4.84 44.32
C VAL A 11 -33.05 -3.93 43.10
N VAL A 12 -32.21 -2.89 43.13
CA VAL A 12 -31.94 -2.04 41.97
C VAL A 12 -30.81 -2.68 41.16
N LEU A 13 -31.16 -3.32 40.03
CA LEU A 13 -30.18 -3.79 39.05
C LEU A 13 -29.63 -2.60 38.25
N GLY A 14 -28.59 -1.96 38.79
CA GLY A 14 -27.82 -0.93 38.11
C GLY A 14 -27.00 -1.51 36.95
N ALA A 15 -27.64 -1.71 35.80
CA ALA A 15 -27.00 -2.14 34.56
C ALA A 15 -26.05 -1.05 34.04
N SER A 16 -24.82 -1.04 34.56
CA SER A 16 -23.75 -0.12 34.16
C SER A 16 -23.25 -0.50 32.76
N ALA A 17 -23.94 0.01 31.74
CA ALA A 17 -23.50 -0.09 30.36
C ALA A 17 -22.16 0.63 30.20
N VAL A 18 -21.06 -0.11 30.18
CA VAL A 18 -19.73 0.42 29.87
C VAL A 18 -19.71 0.75 28.39
N TRP A 19 -19.94 2.03 28.07
CA TRP A 19 -19.73 2.56 26.73
C TRP A 19 -18.23 2.45 26.41
N ALA A 20 -17.88 1.48 25.58
CA ALA A 20 -16.54 1.40 24.99
C ALA A 20 -16.40 2.59 24.03
N ALA A 21 -15.65 3.61 24.44
CA ALA A 21 -15.27 4.71 23.55
C ALA A 21 -14.51 4.13 22.35
N PRO A 22 -14.75 4.62 21.11
CA PRO A 22 -13.99 4.18 19.96
C PRO A 22 -12.51 4.50 20.16
N SER A 23 -11.64 3.51 19.90
CA SER A 23 -10.20 3.73 19.88
C SER A 23 -9.86 4.76 18.78
N PRO A 24 -9.05 5.79 19.05
CA PRO A 24 -8.74 6.80 18.06
C PRO A 24 -8.06 6.17 16.84
N ALA A 25 -8.56 6.49 15.64
CA ALA A 25 -8.04 5.97 14.39
C ALA A 25 -6.58 6.43 14.19
N GLN A 26 -5.62 5.51 14.35
CA GLN A 26 -4.23 5.79 14.04
C GLN A 26 -4.06 5.83 12.53
N PHE A 27 -3.91 7.03 11.98
CA PHE A 27 -3.50 7.23 10.58
C PHE A 27 -2.21 6.45 10.30
N GLN A 28 -2.34 5.31 9.60
CA GLN A 28 -1.18 4.53 9.19
C GLN A 28 -0.38 5.33 8.15
N LYS A 29 0.87 5.64 8.49
CA LYS A 29 1.82 6.23 7.54
C LYS A 29 1.96 5.29 6.32
N ARG A 30 1.64 5.79 5.11
CA ARG A 30 1.92 5.06 3.86
C ARG A 30 3.41 4.68 3.81
N ALA A 31 3.69 3.43 3.44
CA ALA A 31 5.05 2.91 3.41
C ALA A 31 5.86 3.56 2.27
N SER A 32 7.11 3.92 2.56
CA SER A 32 8.00 4.56 1.59
C SER A 32 9.20 3.67 1.26
N VAL A 33 9.63 3.69 0.00
CA VAL A 33 10.89 3.08 -0.43
C VAL A 33 12.12 3.74 0.21
N THR A 34 11.95 4.97 0.74
CA THR A 34 12.96 5.73 1.49
C THR A 34 12.85 5.57 3.01
N ASP A 35 11.97 4.69 3.51
CA ASP A 35 11.84 4.41 4.94
C ASP A 35 13.16 3.92 5.56
N LYS A 36 13.47 4.46 6.74
CA LYS A 36 14.60 4.04 7.59
C LYS A 36 14.09 3.34 8.84
N ALA A 37 14.93 2.53 9.47
CA ALA A 37 14.59 1.85 10.72
C ALA A 37 14.20 2.86 11.82
N THR A 38 13.02 2.67 12.39
CA THR A 38 12.46 3.46 13.50
C THR A 38 12.42 2.70 14.83
N ILE A 39 12.69 1.39 14.81
CA ILE A 39 12.59 0.48 15.94
C ILE A 39 13.88 -0.32 16.09
N GLY A 40 14.28 -0.59 17.33
CA GLY A 40 15.29 -1.58 17.66
C GLY A 40 16.73 -1.10 17.54
N PHE A 41 17.69 -1.99 17.76
CA PHE A 41 19.12 -1.68 17.66
C PHE A 41 19.54 -1.18 16.26
N ALA A 42 18.73 -1.41 15.22
CA ALA A 42 18.94 -0.85 13.87
C ALA A 42 18.78 0.68 13.79
N THR A 43 18.25 1.33 14.84
CA THR A 43 18.20 2.80 14.99
C THR A 43 19.52 3.40 15.47
N LEU A 44 20.41 2.60 16.09
CA LEU A 44 21.65 3.07 16.68
C LEU A 44 22.74 3.32 15.62
N ASN A 45 23.85 3.95 16.04
CA ASN A 45 25.07 4.15 15.25
C ASN A 45 24.81 4.77 13.86
N GLY A 46 23.98 5.82 13.82
CA GLY A 46 23.57 6.52 12.59
C GLY A 46 22.27 5.99 11.96
N GLY A 47 21.65 4.95 12.53
CA GLY A 47 20.41 4.35 12.04
C GLY A 47 20.59 3.57 10.74
N THR A 48 19.56 2.85 10.31
CA THR A 48 19.61 2.02 9.09
C THR A 48 18.72 2.64 8.01
N THR A 49 19.33 3.13 6.93
CA THR A 49 18.67 3.83 5.82
C THR A 49 18.74 3.07 4.50
N GLY A 50 19.53 2.00 4.41
CA GLY A 50 19.68 1.20 3.20
C GLY A 50 20.19 2.05 2.04
N GLY A 51 19.47 2.00 0.91
CA GLY A 51 19.71 2.86 -0.25
C GLY A 51 19.35 4.34 -0.08
N GLY A 52 18.67 4.71 1.00
CA GLY A 52 18.23 6.09 1.25
C GLY A 52 17.31 6.61 0.14
N SER A 53 17.72 7.70 -0.51
CA SER A 53 17.01 8.34 -1.63
C SER A 53 17.55 7.95 -3.01
N ALA A 54 18.28 6.84 -3.13
CA ALA A 54 18.73 6.35 -4.44
C ALA A 54 17.55 5.88 -5.30
N VAL A 55 17.61 6.14 -6.61
CA VAL A 55 16.56 5.82 -7.59
C VAL A 55 16.21 4.31 -7.55
N PRO A 56 14.91 3.93 -7.41
CA PRO A 56 14.52 2.52 -7.28
C PRO A 56 14.52 1.73 -8.61
N VAL A 57 15.46 0.80 -8.75
CA VAL A 57 15.51 -0.12 -9.91
C VAL A 57 14.55 -1.28 -9.69
N THR A 58 13.55 -1.46 -10.58
CA THR A 58 12.62 -2.62 -10.51
C THR A 58 13.21 -3.86 -11.18
N VAL A 59 13.13 -5.02 -10.51
CA VAL A 59 13.60 -6.32 -10.99
C VAL A 59 12.51 -7.40 -10.89
N SER A 60 12.47 -8.30 -11.87
CA SER A 60 11.50 -9.41 -11.97
C SER A 60 12.12 -10.76 -12.34
N THR A 61 13.46 -10.83 -12.43
CA THR A 61 14.21 -12.07 -12.72
C THR A 61 15.35 -12.25 -11.73
N LEU A 62 15.77 -13.51 -11.54
CA LEU A 62 16.84 -13.88 -10.60
C LEU A 62 18.19 -13.25 -10.97
N GLU A 63 18.48 -13.16 -12.25
CA GLU A 63 19.70 -12.53 -12.77
C GLU A 63 19.67 -10.99 -12.58
N ALA A 64 18.54 -10.35 -12.88
CA ALA A 64 18.38 -8.91 -12.65
C ALA A 64 18.49 -8.56 -11.16
N LEU A 65 17.87 -9.36 -10.28
CA LEU A 65 17.99 -9.20 -8.82
C LEU A 65 19.46 -9.35 -8.37
N ARG A 66 20.12 -10.44 -8.77
CA ARG A 66 21.53 -10.72 -8.44
C ARG A 66 22.48 -9.61 -8.88
N SER A 67 22.27 -9.07 -10.08
CA SER A 67 23.05 -7.96 -10.62
C SER A 67 22.79 -6.67 -9.84
N ALA A 68 21.51 -6.29 -9.68
CA ALA A 68 21.11 -5.03 -9.07
C ALA A 68 21.57 -4.88 -7.61
N VAL A 69 21.50 -5.94 -6.79
CA VAL A 69 21.86 -5.85 -5.35
C VAL A 69 23.37 -5.94 -5.08
N GLY A 70 24.21 -6.11 -6.12
CA GLY A 70 25.66 -6.22 -5.99
C GLY A 70 26.38 -4.90 -5.65
N GLY A 71 27.57 -5.02 -5.06
CA GLY A 71 28.43 -3.86 -4.74
C GLY A 71 27.93 -2.98 -3.59
N ASN A 72 28.75 -2.02 -3.15
CA ASN A 72 28.52 -1.22 -1.92
C ASN A 72 28.00 0.21 -2.17
N THR A 73 27.69 0.56 -3.42
CA THR A 73 27.03 1.81 -3.79
C THR A 73 25.60 1.88 -3.23
N ALA A 74 25.13 3.09 -2.89
CA ALA A 74 23.78 3.31 -2.41
C ALA A 74 22.74 3.01 -3.50
N LYS A 75 21.72 2.20 -3.20
CA LYS A 75 20.71 1.75 -4.18
C LYS A 75 19.43 1.23 -3.54
N VAL A 76 18.31 1.44 -4.23
CA VAL A 76 17.03 0.82 -3.91
C VAL A 76 16.67 -0.15 -5.04
N VAL A 77 16.29 -1.38 -4.70
CA VAL A 77 15.95 -2.46 -5.64
C VAL A 77 14.55 -2.98 -5.33
N LEU A 78 13.63 -2.83 -6.27
CA LEU A 78 12.22 -3.21 -6.10
C LEU A 78 11.95 -4.58 -6.75
N ILE A 79 11.64 -5.60 -5.96
CA ILE A 79 11.22 -6.91 -6.47
C ILE A 79 9.76 -6.81 -6.93
N SER A 80 9.48 -7.30 -8.14
CA SER A 80 8.14 -7.29 -8.75
C SER A 80 7.73 -8.70 -9.20
N GLY A 81 6.66 -9.23 -8.62
CA GLY A 81 6.18 -10.59 -8.87
C GLY A 81 7.01 -11.67 -8.15
N THR A 82 6.89 -12.92 -8.61
CA THR A 82 7.60 -14.07 -8.03
C THR A 82 8.87 -14.41 -8.80
N ILE A 83 10.03 -14.26 -8.17
CA ILE A 83 11.30 -14.77 -8.67
C ILE A 83 11.51 -16.17 -8.10
N ARG A 84 11.92 -17.11 -8.97
CA ARG A 84 12.13 -18.53 -8.64
C ARG A 84 13.58 -18.92 -8.92
N GLY A 85 14.14 -19.79 -8.08
CA GLY A 85 15.53 -20.22 -8.20
C GLY A 85 15.89 -21.32 -7.22
N ASN A 86 17.19 -21.56 -7.08
CA ASN A 86 17.81 -22.54 -6.19
C ASN A 86 19.22 -22.03 -5.85
N GLU A 87 19.29 -20.91 -5.13
CA GLU A 87 20.54 -20.22 -4.76
C GLU A 87 20.31 -19.19 -3.65
N THR A 88 21.39 -18.58 -3.14
CA THR A 88 21.32 -17.48 -2.15
C THR A 88 22.04 -16.24 -2.68
N ILE A 89 21.29 -15.15 -2.83
CA ILE A 89 21.76 -13.88 -3.37
C ILE A 89 22.46 -13.06 -2.28
N LYS A 90 23.69 -12.62 -2.56
CA LYS A 90 24.48 -11.77 -1.67
C LYS A 90 24.18 -10.30 -1.95
N VAL A 91 23.64 -9.60 -0.97
CA VAL A 91 23.32 -8.17 -1.06
C VAL A 91 24.48 -7.35 -0.50
N GLY A 92 24.92 -6.31 -1.24
CA GLY A 92 25.98 -5.41 -0.81
C GLY A 92 25.52 -4.28 0.12
N SER A 93 26.48 -3.54 0.68
CA SER A 93 26.21 -2.44 1.64
C SER A 93 25.43 -1.29 0.99
N ASN A 94 24.72 -0.51 1.81
CA ASN A 94 23.88 0.64 1.38
C ASN A 94 22.74 0.25 0.41
N THR A 95 22.14 -0.93 0.62
CA THR A 95 21.09 -1.46 -0.26
C THR A 95 19.75 -1.55 0.46
N SER A 96 18.69 -1.07 -0.17
CA SER A 96 17.31 -1.42 0.19
C SER A 96 16.76 -2.42 -0.83
N VAL A 97 16.45 -3.64 -0.41
CA VAL A 97 15.70 -4.63 -1.20
C VAL A 97 14.26 -4.60 -0.73
N ILE A 98 13.33 -4.18 -1.60
CA ILE A 98 11.93 -3.93 -1.22
C ILE A 98 11.00 -4.67 -2.17
N GLY A 99 10.05 -5.43 -1.66
CA GLY A 99 8.99 -6.03 -2.47
C GLY A 99 7.88 -5.03 -2.79
N LYS A 100 7.45 -4.99 -4.06
CA LYS A 100 6.13 -4.46 -4.43
C LYS A 100 5.03 -5.40 -3.90
N SER A 101 3.77 -4.97 -3.92
CA SER A 101 2.64 -5.81 -3.48
C SER A 101 2.67 -7.19 -4.17
N GLY A 102 2.64 -8.26 -3.38
CA GLY A 102 2.72 -9.65 -3.87
C GLY A 102 4.12 -10.13 -4.31
N ALA A 103 5.19 -9.38 -4.08
CA ALA A 103 6.55 -9.80 -4.40
C ALA A 103 7.01 -11.03 -3.60
N ALA A 104 7.65 -11.98 -4.27
CA ALA A 104 8.06 -13.25 -3.67
C ALA A 104 9.39 -13.80 -4.24
N LEU A 105 10.12 -14.50 -3.39
CA LEU A 105 11.29 -15.31 -3.68
C LEU A 105 10.98 -16.75 -3.28
N GLU A 106 11.06 -17.70 -4.22
CA GLU A 106 10.81 -19.12 -3.95
C GLU A 106 12.03 -19.95 -4.36
N GLY A 107 12.61 -20.67 -3.39
CA GLY A 107 13.91 -21.36 -3.52
C GLY A 107 15.13 -20.42 -3.55
N VAL A 108 14.93 -19.12 -3.29
CA VAL A 108 15.98 -18.08 -3.36
C VAL A 108 16.18 -17.42 -1.99
N GLY A 109 17.35 -17.62 -1.38
CA GLY A 109 17.73 -16.98 -0.12
C GLY A 109 18.36 -15.59 -0.30
N ILE A 110 18.41 -14.81 0.78
CA ILE A 110 19.10 -13.51 0.85
C ILE A 110 20.22 -13.58 1.89
N SER A 111 21.43 -13.13 1.54
CA SER A 111 22.57 -13.08 2.45
C SER A 111 23.14 -11.67 2.61
N PHE A 112 23.19 -11.22 3.85
CA PHE A 112 23.88 -10.02 4.32
C PHE A 112 25.15 -10.46 5.04
N ASN A 113 26.28 -10.45 4.33
CA ASN A 113 27.54 -11.01 4.83
C ASN A 113 28.69 -9.98 4.71
N THR A 114 29.22 -9.55 5.85
CA THR A 114 30.25 -8.48 5.95
C THR A 114 29.80 -7.16 5.30
N VAL A 115 28.55 -6.74 5.57
CA VAL A 115 27.94 -5.51 5.01
C VAL A 115 27.44 -4.55 6.08
N SER A 116 27.27 -3.28 5.71
CA SER A 116 26.67 -2.24 6.56
C SER A 116 25.48 -1.58 5.87
N ASN A 117 24.52 -1.11 6.68
CA ASN A 117 23.43 -0.25 6.24
C ASN A 117 22.56 -0.90 5.15
N VAL A 118 21.79 -1.91 5.52
CA VAL A 118 20.98 -2.70 4.58
C VAL A 118 19.55 -2.90 5.08
N ILE A 119 18.61 -2.86 4.15
CA ILE A 119 17.17 -2.98 4.38
C ILE A 119 16.61 -4.12 3.51
N LEU A 120 15.77 -4.98 4.11
CA LEU A 120 14.94 -5.96 3.40
C LEU A 120 13.49 -5.77 3.84
N ARG A 121 12.58 -5.41 2.92
CA ARG A 121 11.17 -5.13 3.26
C ARG A 121 10.15 -5.74 2.32
N ASN A 122 9.03 -6.19 2.86
CA ASN A 122 7.83 -6.57 2.08
C ASN A 122 8.04 -7.68 1.04
N VAL A 123 8.97 -8.60 1.30
CA VAL A 123 9.24 -9.75 0.43
C VAL A 123 8.71 -11.02 1.11
N LYS A 124 7.96 -11.84 0.37
CA LYS A 124 7.71 -13.24 0.76
C LYS A 124 8.95 -14.08 0.38
N ILE A 125 9.55 -14.82 1.29
CA ILE A 125 10.70 -15.69 0.99
C ILE A 125 10.40 -17.11 1.47
N SER A 126 10.45 -18.10 0.58
CA SER A 126 10.08 -19.46 0.94
C SER A 126 10.86 -20.57 0.26
N LYS A 127 10.79 -21.78 0.85
CA LYS A 127 11.30 -23.05 0.31
C LYS A 127 12.82 -23.08 0.03
N VAL A 128 13.62 -22.24 0.71
CA VAL A 128 15.08 -22.18 0.52
C VAL A 128 15.74 -23.43 1.12
N LEU A 129 16.16 -24.35 0.24
CA LEU A 129 16.77 -25.64 0.61
C LEU A 129 18.07 -25.44 1.40
N ALA A 130 18.31 -26.29 2.41
CA ALA A 130 19.46 -26.19 3.32
C ALA A 130 20.83 -26.14 2.61
N THR A 131 20.94 -26.73 1.41
CA THR A 131 22.16 -26.70 0.58
C THR A 131 22.54 -25.29 0.09
N TYR A 132 21.61 -24.32 0.15
CA TYR A 132 21.85 -22.90 -0.15
C TYR A 132 21.91 -22.02 1.11
N GLY A 133 21.73 -22.61 2.30
CA GLY A 133 21.69 -21.93 3.60
C GLY A 133 20.31 -21.43 3.98
N ASP A 134 20.27 -20.33 4.71
CA ASP A 134 19.06 -19.74 5.30
C ASP A 134 18.24 -18.94 4.28
N ALA A 135 16.94 -18.77 4.56
CA ALA A 135 16.10 -17.86 3.77
C ALA A 135 16.58 -16.39 3.88
N ILE A 136 17.00 -15.95 5.07
CA ILE A 136 17.67 -14.67 5.32
C ILE A 136 18.86 -14.89 6.28
N GLY A 137 20.08 -14.90 5.76
CA GLY A 137 21.31 -15.09 6.56
C GLY A 137 22.05 -13.77 6.81
N VAL A 138 22.17 -13.35 8.08
CA VAL A 138 22.94 -12.17 8.53
C VAL A 138 24.23 -12.60 9.23
N ALA A 139 25.39 -12.21 8.70
CA ALA A 139 26.70 -12.59 9.21
C ALA A 139 27.70 -11.43 9.16
N ALA A 140 28.44 -11.18 10.25
CA ALA A 140 29.46 -10.13 10.36
C ALA A 140 29.00 -8.74 9.87
N SER A 141 27.70 -8.44 9.99
CA SER A 141 27.06 -7.27 9.37
C SER A 141 26.46 -6.34 10.40
N ASN A 142 26.29 -5.06 10.05
CA ASN A 142 25.75 -4.07 10.98
C ASN A 142 24.76 -3.10 10.34
N ARG A 143 23.90 -2.46 11.15
CA ARG A 143 22.82 -1.56 10.68
C ARG A 143 21.94 -2.30 9.66
N VAL A 144 21.21 -3.31 10.15
CA VAL A 144 20.42 -4.25 9.34
C VAL A 144 18.96 -4.18 9.79
N TRP A 145 18.06 -3.88 8.85
CA TRP A 145 16.62 -3.82 9.13
C TRP A 145 15.86 -4.78 8.20
N ILE A 146 15.20 -5.76 8.79
CA ILE A 146 14.35 -6.75 8.11
C ILE A 146 12.93 -6.49 8.60
N ASP A 147 12.04 -6.06 7.72
CA ASP A 147 10.75 -5.52 8.15
C ASP A 147 9.58 -5.86 7.21
N HIS A 148 8.43 -6.24 7.77
CA HIS A 148 7.29 -6.70 6.97
C HIS A 148 7.66 -7.83 5.98
N VAL A 149 8.55 -8.77 6.33
CA VAL A 149 8.79 -9.96 5.49
C VAL A 149 7.87 -11.11 5.89
N GLU A 150 7.60 -12.02 4.97
CA GLU A 150 6.86 -13.25 5.23
C GLU A 150 7.75 -14.43 4.85
N VAL A 151 8.16 -15.24 5.82
CA VAL A 151 9.23 -16.23 5.64
C VAL A 151 8.74 -17.60 6.11
N PHE A 152 8.79 -18.59 5.24
CA PHE A 152 8.21 -19.91 5.52
C PHE A 152 8.77 -21.06 4.68
N SER A 153 8.41 -22.29 5.03
CA SER A 153 8.81 -23.48 4.28
C SER A 153 7.66 -24.49 4.18
N ASP A 154 7.85 -25.71 4.67
CA ASP A 154 6.80 -26.61 5.13
C ASP A 154 7.35 -27.41 6.32
N ARG A 155 6.55 -28.37 6.81
CA ARG A 155 6.95 -29.33 7.83
C ARG A 155 6.69 -30.77 7.38
N ASP A 156 6.66 -30.99 6.07
CA ASP A 156 6.34 -32.27 5.43
C ASP A 156 7.60 -33.15 5.22
N HIS A 157 8.77 -32.55 5.40
CA HIS A 157 10.10 -33.15 5.32
C HIS A 157 10.73 -33.29 6.71
N ASP A 158 11.96 -33.80 6.78
CA ASP A 158 12.74 -33.76 8.02
C ASP A 158 13.20 -32.33 8.36
N LYS A 159 13.66 -32.16 9.60
CA LYS A 159 14.02 -30.84 10.15
C LYS A 159 15.22 -30.16 9.48
N ASP A 160 16.05 -30.89 8.73
CA ASP A 160 17.31 -30.43 8.15
C ASP A 160 17.27 -30.35 6.60
N TYR A 161 16.13 -30.66 5.97
CA TYR A 161 15.85 -30.40 4.55
C TYR A 161 15.90 -28.89 4.20
N TYR A 162 15.49 -28.04 5.14
CA TYR A 162 15.67 -26.59 5.16
C TYR A 162 16.62 -26.22 6.33
N ASP A 163 17.36 -25.09 6.25
CA ASP A 163 18.16 -24.61 7.40
C ASP A 163 17.44 -23.55 8.26
N GLY A 164 17.93 -22.31 8.40
CA GLY A 164 17.23 -21.25 9.12
C GLY A 164 16.23 -20.47 8.26
N LEU A 165 15.29 -19.76 8.91
CA LEU A 165 14.52 -18.70 8.22
C LEU A 165 15.24 -17.36 8.33
N ILE A 166 15.61 -16.93 9.53
CA ILE A 166 16.34 -15.67 9.77
C ILE A 166 17.43 -15.88 10.82
N ASP A 167 18.66 -16.15 10.39
CA ASP A 167 19.78 -16.44 11.28
C ASP A 167 20.75 -15.23 11.36
N VAL A 168 21.20 -14.89 12.58
CA VAL A 168 22.02 -13.70 12.87
C VAL A 168 23.30 -14.09 13.63
N THR A 169 24.45 -13.96 12.99
CA THR A 169 25.69 -14.63 13.42
C THR A 169 26.94 -13.75 13.29
N LYS A 170 28.06 -14.24 13.84
CA LYS A 170 29.42 -13.69 13.66
C LYS A 170 29.50 -12.22 14.07
N GLY A 171 29.02 -11.89 15.27
CA GLY A 171 29.13 -10.55 15.85
C GLY A 171 28.23 -9.47 15.24
N SER A 172 27.23 -9.86 14.44
CA SER A 172 26.33 -8.90 13.76
C SER A 172 25.60 -7.96 14.74
N TYR A 173 25.76 -6.65 14.54
CA TYR A 173 25.38 -5.60 15.50
C TYR A 173 24.37 -4.61 14.92
N GLY A 174 23.35 -4.23 15.69
CA GLY A 174 22.38 -3.25 15.21
C GLY A 174 21.42 -3.87 14.19
N VAL A 175 20.94 -5.08 14.51
CA VAL A 175 19.98 -5.82 13.70
C VAL A 175 18.58 -5.63 14.29
N SER A 176 17.57 -5.44 13.47
CA SER A 176 16.17 -5.41 13.91
C SER A 176 15.26 -6.08 12.90
N ILE A 177 14.46 -7.02 13.41
CA ILE A 177 13.52 -7.86 12.68
C ILE A 177 12.13 -7.46 13.17
N THR A 178 11.35 -6.77 12.34
CA THR A 178 10.11 -6.12 12.77
C THR A 178 8.92 -6.46 11.87
N TYR A 179 7.70 -6.47 12.44
CA TYR A 179 6.44 -6.67 11.71
C TYR A 179 6.44 -7.88 10.74
N SER A 180 7.26 -8.90 10.99
CA SER A 180 7.48 -10.00 10.06
C SER A 180 6.68 -11.24 10.45
N TYR A 181 6.27 -12.04 9.47
CA TYR A 181 5.53 -13.27 9.68
C TYR A 181 6.42 -14.48 9.37
N LEU A 182 6.79 -15.23 10.41
CA LEU A 182 7.62 -16.43 10.30
C LEU A 182 6.76 -17.66 10.58
N HIS A 183 6.66 -18.60 9.63
CA HIS A 183 5.76 -19.75 9.78
C HIS A 183 6.19 -21.05 9.08
N ASP A 184 5.50 -22.15 9.41
CA ASP A 184 5.58 -23.45 8.73
C ASP A 184 7.01 -23.97 8.51
N HIS A 185 7.76 -24.12 9.61
CA HIS A 185 9.19 -24.39 9.58
C HIS A 185 9.75 -25.01 10.89
N PHE A 186 10.95 -25.62 10.86
CA PHE A 186 11.55 -26.35 11.99
C PHE A 186 12.60 -25.59 12.84
N LYS A 187 13.49 -24.78 12.25
CA LYS A 187 14.69 -24.19 12.88
C LYS A 187 14.75 -22.66 12.72
N THR A 188 13.69 -21.98 13.14
CA THR A 188 13.30 -20.63 12.66
C THR A 188 14.38 -19.54 12.68
N SER A 189 15.02 -19.28 13.81
CA SER A 189 15.96 -18.15 13.95
C SER A 189 17.03 -18.42 15.02
N LEU A 190 18.26 -18.65 14.56
CA LEU A 190 19.46 -18.73 15.40
C LEU A 190 20.08 -17.34 15.59
N VAL A 191 20.54 -17.05 16.80
CA VAL A 191 21.33 -15.85 17.09
C VAL A 191 22.62 -16.26 17.82
N GLY A 192 23.76 -16.00 17.17
CA GLY A 192 25.07 -16.55 17.55
C GLY A 192 25.23 -18.01 17.09
N ALA A 193 26.28 -18.30 16.33
CA ALA A 193 26.37 -19.54 15.54
C ALA A 193 26.85 -20.76 16.34
N SER A 194 27.88 -20.58 17.17
CA SER A 194 28.56 -21.67 17.88
C SER A 194 28.99 -21.23 19.26
N ASP A 195 28.89 -22.14 20.23
CA ASP A 195 29.33 -22.00 21.63
C ASP A 195 30.86 -21.75 21.72
N SER A 196 31.59 -21.91 20.61
CA SER A 196 33.02 -21.61 20.47
C SER A 196 33.35 -20.18 19.98
N LEU A 197 32.36 -19.31 19.80
CA LEU A 197 32.55 -17.96 19.19
C LEU A 197 32.31 -16.80 20.17
N ALA A 198 32.52 -17.01 21.48
CA ALA A 198 32.25 -16.04 22.54
C ALA A 198 32.83 -14.64 22.26
N ASP A 199 34.10 -14.57 21.86
CA ASP A 199 34.83 -13.31 21.57
C ASP A 199 34.20 -12.51 20.41
N THR A 200 33.48 -13.18 19.51
CA THR A 200 32.84 -12.57 18.33
C THR A 200 31.35 -12.33 18.57
N ASP A 201 30.61 -13.34 19.03
CA ASP A 201 29.15 -13.33 19.11
C ASP A 201 28.62 -12.58 20.35
N SER A 202 29.45 -12.31 21.36
CA SER A 202 29.11 -11.40 22.48
C SER A 202 28.84 -9.95 22.03
N ALA A 203 29.33 -9.55 20.85
CA ALA A 203 29.00 -8.28 20.23
C ALA A 203 27.56 -8.20 19.69
N ILE A 204 26.87 -9.34 19.49
CA ILE A 204 25.58 -9.36 18.78
C ILE A 204 24.51 -8.54 19.50
N ARG A 205 23.76 -7.72 18.74
CA ARG A 205 22.61 -6.93 19.22
C ARG A 205 21.44 -7.04 18.24
N VAL A 206 20.37 -7.73 18.64
CA VAL A 206 19.19 -8.02 17.80
C VAL A 206 17.90 -7.59 18.50
N THR A 207 16.99 -6.96 17.76
CA THR A 207 15.61 -6.68 18.23
C THR A 207 14.61 -7.48 17.41
N TYR A 208 13.63 -8.09 18.08
CA TYR A 208 12.46 -8.70 17.47
C TYR A 208 11.21 -7.99 18.00
N ALA A 209 10.51 -7.22 17.16
CA ALA A 209 9.32 -6.49 17.57
C ALA A 209 8.13 -6.68 16.61
N PHE A 210 6.92 -6.85 17.17
CA PHE A 210 5.68 -6.96 16.39
C PHE A 210 5.63 -8.12 15.38
N ASN A 211 6.49 -9.12 15.50
CA ASN A 211 6.52 -10.27 14.60
C ASN A 211 5.47 -11.32 14.99
N LYS A 212 4.96 -12.03 13.98
CA LYS A 212 4.10 -13.21 14.13
C LYS A 212 4.91 -14.48 13.90
N TRP A 213 4.80 -15.43 14.81
CA TRP A 213 5.52 -16.71 14.78
C TRP A 213 4.49 -17.84 14.84
N ALA A 214 4.30 -18.61 13.74
CA ALA A 214 3.19 -19.59 13.65
C ALA A 214 3.58 -20.98 13.13
N ASN A 215 3.10 -22.05 13.77
CA ASN A 215 3.36 -23.44 13.36
C ASN A 215 4.86 -23.76 13.23
N LEU A 216 5.62 -23.52 14.31
CA LEU A 216 7.09 -23.62 14.30
C LEU A 216 7.62 -24.75 15.19
N GLY A 217 8.71 -25.37 14.75
CA GLY A 217 9.43 -26.37 15.54
C GLY A 217 10.19 -25.73 16.70
N SER A 218 11.24 -24.96 16.41
CA SER A 218 12.21 -24.50 17.41
C SER A 218 12.92 -23.21 16.99
N ARG A 219 13.79 -22.71 17.88
CA ARG A 219 14.61 -21.50 17.70
C ARG A 219 13.74 -20.27 17.40
N THR A 220 12.97 -19.75 18.37
CA THR A 220 12.05 -18.61 18.12
C THR A 220 12.28 -17.36 18.99
N PRO A 221 13.52 -16.82 19.11
CA PRO A 221 14.80 -17.29 18.57
C PRO A 221 15.53 -18.24 19.54
N SER A 222 16.66 -18.81 19.10
CA SER A 222 17.65 -19.45 19.99
C SER A 222 18.92 -18.58 20.03
N PHE A 223 19.23 -17.99 21.18
CA PHE A 223 20.14 -16.84 21.32
C PHE A 223 21.37 -17.19 22.16
N ARG A 224 22.57 -16.79 21.72
CA ARG A 224 23.85 -16.97 22.43
C ARG A 224 24.62 -15.66 22.60
N PHE A 225 25.35 -15.51 23.71
CA PHE A 225 26.30 -14.46 24.08
C PHE A 225 25.84 -13.00 24.03
N GLY A 226 25.32 -12.55 22.90
CA GLY A 226 24.88 -11.18 22.67
C GLY A 226 23.62 -10.82 23.45
N LYS A 227 23.14 -9.59 23.21
CA LYS A 227 21.95 -9.06 23.89
C LYS A 227 20.77 -8.89 22.94
N GLY A 228 19.60 -9.28 23.40
CA GLY A 228 18.37 -9.27 22.62
C GLY A 228 17.26 -8.47 23.27
N HIS A 229 16.43 -7.81 22.47
CA HIS A 229 15.16 -7.26 22.93
C HIS A 229 14.01 -7.85 22.10
N ILE A 230 13.09 -8.54 22.77
CA ILE A 230 12.02 -9.31 22.13
C ILE A 230 10.71 -8.81 22.71
N TYR A 231 9.95 -7.98 21.98
CA TYR A 231 8.77 -7.34 22.53
C TYR A 231 7.56 -7.24 21.59
N ASN A 232 6.37 -7.30 22.17
CA ASN A 232 5.09 -7.27 21.43
C ASN A 232 5.00 -8.24 20.24
N ASN A 233 5.67 -9.39 20.28
CA ASN A 233 5.51 -10.46 19.29
C ASN A 233 4.31 -11.35 19.65
N TYR A 234 3.73 -12.02 18.66
CA TYR A 234 2.67 -13.04 18.85
C TYR A 234 3.16 -14.41 18.38
N TYR A 235 3.20 -15.37 19.30
CA TYR A 235 3.61 -16.75 19.08
C TYR A 235 2.39 -17.66 19.13
N THR A 236 2.20 -18.51 18.12
CA THR A 236 1.05 -19.43 18.05
C THR A 236 1.43 -20.80 17.49
N ASN A 237 1.13 -21.89 18.20
CA ASN A 237 1.47 -23.27 17.80
C ASN A 237 3.00 -23.44 17.60
N VAL A 238 3.78 -23.28 18.66
CA VAL A 238 5.26 -23.36 18.61
C VAL A 238 5.76 -24.38 19.64
N ASN A 239 6.56 -25.37 19.23
CA ASN A 239 7.01 -26.38 20.21
C ASN A 239 8.01 -25.75 21.21
N ASP A 240 9.14 -25.26 20.70
CA ASP A 240 10.18 -24.58 21.49
C ASP A 240 10.28 -23.08 21.16
N GLY A 241 9.98 -22.26 22.16
CA GLY A 241 9.89 -20.81 22.12
C GLY A 241 11.25 -20.09 22.09
N ILE A 242 11.35 -19.02 22.88
CA ILE A 242 12.59 -18.27 23.08
C ILE A 242 13.53 -19.10 23.96
N ASN A 243 14.71 -19.42 23.44
CA ASN A 243 15.79 -20.08 24.19
C ASN A 243 16.96 -19.11 24.38
N THR A 244 17.24 -18.74 25.62
CA THR A 244 18.45 -17.97 25.96
C THR A 244 19.58 -18.91 26.37
N ARG A 245 20.77 -18.76 25.79
CA ARG A 245 21.92 -19.67 25.96
C ARG A 245 23.24 -18.95 26.15
N VAL A 246 24.20 -19.64 26.77
CA VAL A 246 25.64 -19.28 26.83
C VAL A 246 25.85 -17.77 27.03
N THR A 247 25.54 -17.30 28.25
CA THR A 247 25.62 -15.91 28.70
C THR A 247 24.85 -14.85 27.88
N ALA A 248 23.95 -15.24 26.97
CA ALA A 248 23.04 -14.29 26.32
C ALA A 248 22.18 -13.55 27.35
N GLU A 249 21.82 -12.31 27.05
CA GLU A 249 20.98 -11.48 27.91
C GLU A 249 19.80 -10.93 27.12
N LEU A 250 18.59 -11.36 27.47
CA LEU A 250 17.37 -10.94 26.78
C LEU A 250 16.51 -10.02 27.64
N LEU A 251 15.92 -9.00 27.04
CA LEU A 251 14.77 -8.27 27.57
C LEU A 251 13.54 -8.77 26.81
N VAL A 252 12.52 -9.27 27.51
CA VAL A 252 11.38 -9.97 26.89
C VAL A 252 10.07 -9.36 27.41
N GLN A 253 9.39 -8.53 26.61
CA GLN A 253 8.31 -7.66 27.10
C GLN A 253 6.99 -7.72 26.29
N ASN A 254 5.86 -7.85 26.99
CA ASN A 254 4.51 -7.76 26.41
C ASN A 254 4.24 -8.67 25.18
N ASN A 255 4.97 -9.79 25.05
CA ASN A 255 4.70 -10.79 24.01
C ASN A 255 3.50 -11.67 24.43
N VAL A 256 2.83 -12.28 23.45
CA VAL A 256 1.71 -13.20 23.67
C VAL A 256 2.07 -14.57 23.10
N PHE A 257 1.89 -15.63 23.90
CA PHE A 257 2.18 -17.02 23.54
C PHE A 257 0.92 -17.89 23.64
N GLU A 258 0.54 -18.55 22.56
CA GLU A 258 -0.68 -19.33 22.43
C GLU A 258 -0.37 -20.74 21.90
N ASN A 259 -0.67 -21.80 22.66
CA ASN A 259 -0.22 -23.16 22.35
C ASN A 259 1.30 -23.23 22.09
N VAL A 260 2.10 -22.84 23.10
CA VAL A 260 3.56 -22.83 23.04
C VAL A 260 4.15 -23.71 24.13
N GLY A 261 4.98 -24.69 23.76
CA GLY A 261 5.46 -25.74 24.69
C GLY A 261 6.48 -25.24 25.73
N LYS A 262 7.49 -24.48 25.28
CA LYS A 262 8.46 -23.79 26.15
C LYS A 262 8.59 -22.31 25.74
N PRO A 263 7.72 -21.38 26.19
CA PRO A 263 7.65 -20.04 25.60
C PRO A 263 8.91 -19.19 25.86
N LEU A 264 9.50 -19.30 27.05
CA LEU A 264 10.79 -18.71 27.40
C LEU A 264 11.53 -19.63 28.36
N TYR A 265 12.73 -20.06 27.99
CA TYR A 265 13.57 -20.96 28.79
C TYR A 265 15.07 -20.68 28.60
N SER A 266 15.88 -21.17 29.53
CA SER A 266 17.35 -21.11 29.46
C SER A 266 17.94 -22.49 29.15
N THR A 267 19.04 -22.51 28.40
CA THR A 267 19.99 -23.62 28.33
C THR A 267 21.38 -23.05 28.61
N ASP A 268 22.34 -23.84 29.11
CA ASP A 268 23.78 -23.47 29.12
C ASP A 268 24.09 -22.08 29.74
N SER A 269 23.37 -21.70 30.80
CA SER A 269 23.50 -20.40 31.49
C SER A 269 23.27 -19.16 30.60
N GLY A 270 22.19 -19.15 29.81
CA GLY A 270 21.62 -17.90 29.25
C GLY A 270 20.60 -17.23 30.19
N TYR A 271 20.39 -15.93 30.01
CA TYR A 271 19.55 -15.09 30.87
C TYR A 271 18.46 -14.33 30.09
N ALA A 272 17.32 -14.07 30.74
CA ALA A 272 16.23 -13.24 30.23
C ALA A 272 15.45 -12.55 31.35
N ASN A 273 15.27 -11.23 31.22
CA ASN A 273 14.40 -10.43 32.06
C ASN A 273 13.03 -10.29 31.38
N ALA A 274 12.02 -10.94 31.96
CA ALA A 274 10.68 -11.04 31.39
C ALA A 274 9.66 -10.17 32.14
N SER A 275 8.89 -9.33 31.43
CA SER A 275 7.87 -8.47 32.03
C SER A 275 6.62 -8.37 31.17
N GLY A 276 5.43 -8.52 31.77
CA GLY A 276 4.15 -8.25 31.08
C GLY A 276 3.77 -9.22 29.95
N ASN A 277 4.53 -10.28 29.69
CA ASN A 277 4.18 -11.29 28.69
C ASN A 277 2.97 -12.13 29.14
N ASP A 278 2.12 -12.51 28.20
CA ASP A 278 1.11 -13.56 28.39
C ASP A 278 1.69 -14.88 27.88
N PHE A 279 2.02 -15.80 28.79
CA PHE A 279 2.60 -17.10 28.48
C PHE A 279 1.56 -18.19 28.17
N GLY A 280 0.27 -17.87 28.05
CA GLY A 280 -0.77 -18.83 27.67
C GLY A 280 -0.98 -19.97 28.69
N GLY A 281 -0.63 -19.72 29.97
CA GLY A 281 -0.64 -20.70 31.05
C GLY A 281 0.63 -21.56 31.18
N ALA A 282 1.59 -21.45 30.25
CA ALA A 282 2.91 -22.09 30.39
C ALA A 282 3.87 -21.26 31.27
N SER A 283 4.92 -21.90 31.77
CA SER A 283 5.91 -21.26 32.66
C SER A 283 7.12 -20.69 31.91
N ASN A 284 7.59 -19.53 32.35
CA ASN A 284 8.95 -19.05 32.07
C ASN A 284 9.96 -19.81 32.95
N THR A 285 11.04 -20.32 32.36
CA THR A 285 12.14 -21.00 33.09
C THR A 285 13.52 -20.44 32.77
N ALA A 286 13.61 -19.23 32.18
CA ALA A 286 14.88 -18.56 31.98
C ALA A 286 15.46 -17.98 33.29
N LEU A 287 16.79 -17.92 33.36
CA LEU A 287 17.51 -17.28 34.47
C LEU A 287 17.43 -15.75 34.35
N THR A 288 17.42 -15.01 35.45
CA THR A 288 17.36 -13.53 35.43
C THR A 288 18.74 -12.87 35.36
N THR A 289 18.83 -11.67 34.77
CA THR A 289 20.05 -10.82 34.76
C THR A 289 19.79 -9.45 35.39
N THR A 290 20.82 -8.66 35.64
CA THR A 290 20.72 -7.23 35.98
C THR A 290 20.63 -6.31 34.75
N TRP A 291 20.84 -6.82 33.53
CA TRP A 291 20.74 -6.00 32.31
C TRP A 291 19.30 -5.66 31.93
N THR A 292 19.03 -4.36 31.73
CA THR A 292 17.70 -3.83 31.39
C THR A 292 17.72 -2.71 30.34
N ASP A 293 18.90 -2.22 29.92
CA ASP A 293 19.02 -1.05 29.03
C ASP A 293 19.39 -1.43 27.58
N VAL A 294 18.50 -1.12 26.65
CA VAL A 294 18.66 -1.37 25.22
C VAL A 294 19.26 -0.19 24.44
N GLY A 295 19.45 0.97 25.07
CA GLY A 295 20.11 2.14 24.48
C GLY A 295 19.31 2.91 23.42
N TYR A 296 18.07 2.50 23.11
CA TYR A 296 17.16 3.20 22.19
C TYR A 296 15.78 3.42 22.82
N SER A 297 15.05 4.43 22.34
CA SER A 297 13.67 4.68 22.74
C SER A 297 12.68 3.72 22.06
N TYR A 298 11.70 3.23 22.80
CA TYR A 298 10.61 2.38 22.30
C TYR A 298 9.35 2.58 23.14
N THR A 299 8.21 2.14 22.59
CA THR A 299 6.93 2.09 23.29
C THR A 299 6.41 0.66 23.24
N LEU A 300 5.90 0.16 24.37
CA LEU A 300 5.25 -1.15 24.44
C LEU A 300 3.75 -1.00 24.18
N THR A 301 3.22 -1.75 23.21
CA THR A 301 1.78 -1.98 23.08
C THR A 301 1.30 -2.81 24.28
N ALA A 302 0.04 -2.63 24.70
CA ALA A 302 -0.54 -3.45 25.76
C ALA A 302 -0.59 -4.93 25.33
N THR A 303 -0.28 -5.85 26.25
CA THR A 303 -0.22 -7.30 25.96
C THR A 303 -1.54 -7.83 25.40
N ALA A 304 -2.68 -7.42 25.98
CA ALA A 304 -4.02 -7.78 25.49
C ALA A 304 -4.29 -7.32 24.04
N SER A 305 -3.74 -6.17 23.63
CA SER A 305 -3.86 -5.65 22.26
C SER A 305 -2.86 -6.27 21.28
N THR A 306 -1.78 -6.90 21.79
CA THR A 306 -0.65 -7.35 20.98
C THR A 306 -1.04 -8.41 19.96
N LYS A 307 -1.83 -9.43 20.35
CA LYS A 307 -2.33 -10.44 19.41
C LYS A 307 -3.11 -9.81 18.25
N ALA A 308 -4.01 -8.87 18.53
CA ALA A 308 -4.80 -8.21 17.49
C ALA A 308 -3.91 -7.35 16.57
N TYR A 309 -3.06 -6.51 17.15
CA TYR A 309 -2.16 -5.62 16.43
C TYR A 309 -1.20 -6.39 15.51
N VAL A 310 -0.55 -7.46 16.01
CA VAL A 310 0.37 -8.27 15.22
C VAL A 310 -0.34 -9.02 14.08
N ASN A 311 -1.55 -9.54 14.29
CA ASN A 311 -2.30 -10.20 13.21
C ASN A 311 -2.79 -9.24 12.13
N ALA A 312 -2.90 -7.93 12.42
CA ALA A 312 -3.27 -6.90 11.44
C ALA A 312 -2.07 -6.28 10.71
N ASN A 313 -0.87 -6.29 11.31
CA ASN A 313 0.29 -5.55 10.79
C ASN A 313 1.49 -6.44 10.37
N ALA A 314 1.51 -7.76 10.66
CA ALA A 314 2.67 -8.59 10.38
C ALA A 314 2.63 -9.33 9.02
N GLY A 315 3.75 -9.31 8.29
CA GLY A 315 3.97 -10.02 7.03
C GLY A 315 4.22 -9.10 5.83
N ALA A 316 4.36 -9.67 4.64
CA ALA A 316 4.54 -8.94 3.38
C ALA A 316 3.20 -8.38 2.87
N ILE A 317 2.72 -7.34 3.56
CA ILE A 317 1.39 -6.73 3.38
C ILE A 317 1.43 -5.24 2.97
N LEU A 318 2.61 -4.64 2.80
CA LEU A 318 2.75 -3.22 2.49
C LEU A 318 2.40 -2.93 1.02
N SER A 319 1.64 -1.87 0.80
CA SER A 319 1.56 -1.17 -0.49
C SER A 319 2.62 -0.07 -0.50
N PHE A 320 3.55 -0.14 -1.45
CA PHE A 320 4.39 1.00 -1.83
C PHE A 320 3.78 1.56 -3.11
N ALA A 321 3.29 2.80 -3.06
CA ALA A 321 2.62 3.42 -4.20
C ALA A 321 3.51 3.38 -5.45
N SER A 322 2.97 2.85 -6.55
CA SER A 322 3.63 2.97 -7.85
C SER A 322 3.68 4.45 -8.25
N THR A 323 4.79 4.89 -8.81
CA THR A 323 5.07 6.30 -9.17
C THR A 323 3.90 6.91 -9.95
N ARG A 324 3.09 7.74 -9.28
CA ARG A 324 1.98 8.51 -9.85
C ARG A 324 1.79 9.81 -9.08
N VAL A 325 1.28 10.79 -9.80
CA VAL A 325 1.10 12.17 -9.37
C VAL A 325 -0.06 12.29 -8.38
N LEU A 326 0.08 13.19 -7.41
CA LEU A 326 -0.92 13.47 -6.38
C LEU A 326 -1.81 14.64 -6.84
N GLU A 327 -3.12 14.41 -6.92
CA GLU A 327 -4.14 15.42 -7.27
C GLU A 327 -5.06 15.68 -6.05
N ILE A 328 -5.66 16.88 -5.95
CA ILE A 328 -6.54 17.25 -4.83
C ILE A 328 -7.84 17.87 -5.34
N ASP A 329 -8.93 17.49 -4.68
CA ASP A 329 -10.11 18.35 -4.57
C ASP A 329 -10.21 18.86 -3.13
N TYR A 330 -10.30 20.19 -2.99
CA TYR A 330 -10.26 20.87 -1.70
C TYR A 330 -11.66 21.36 -1.32
N TYR A 331 -12.12 20.98 -0.12
CA TYR A 331 -13.51 21.14 0.32
C TYR A 331 -13.63 21.86 1.68
N GLY A 332 -12.99 23.03 1.84
CA GLY A 332 -13.28 23.95 2.96
C GLY A 332 -13.22 23.29 4.35
N GLY A 333 -12.05 22.78 4.77
CA GLY A 333 -11.89 21.94 5.97
C GLY A 333 -11.77 20.43 5.70
N LEU A 334 -11.96 20.00 4.45
CA LEU A 334 -11.72 18.62 4.00
C LEU A 334 -10.73 18.62 2.82
N ILE A 335 -9.59 17.94 3.02
CA ILE A 335 -8.66 17.55 1.96
C ILE A 335 -8.70 16.05 1.81
N ASP A 336 -9.03 15.59 0.61
CA ASP A 336 -8.97 14.19 0.25
C ASP A 336 -8.09 14.00 -1.00
N VAL A 337 -6.96 13.30 -0.79
CA VAL A 337 -5.84 13.22 -1.74
C VAL A 337 -6.12 12.14 -2.78
N GLY A 338 -6.37 12.57 -4.01
CA GLY A 338 -6.56 11.68 -5.15
C GLY A 338 -5.31 10.84 -5.42
N VAL A 339 -5.47 9.53 -5.23
CA VAL A 339 -4.51 8.49 -5.63
C VAL A 339 -5.31 7.45 -6.39
N SER A 340 -4.86 7.06 -7.59
CA SER A 340 -5.64 6.18 -8.48
C SER A 340 -5.98 4.84 -7.81
N ASP A 341 -7.27 4.48 -7.75
CA ASP A 341 -7.78 3.42 -6.86
C ASP A 341 -7.33 1.99 -7.23
N GLU A 342 -6.20 1.54 -6.67
CA GLU A 342 -5.89 0.10 -6.54
C GLU A 342 -6.06 -0.42 -5.09
N ASP A 343 -6.06 0.44 -4.07
CA ASP A 343 -6.05 0.02 -2.64
C ASP A 343 -7.43 0.06 -1.94
N ILE A 344 -8.43 0.83 -2.39
CA ILE A 344 -9.71 1.03 -1.65
C ILE A 344 -10.56 -0.25 -1.56
N GLN A 345 -10.51 -1.15 -2.55
CA GLN A 345 -11.31 -2.39 -2.62
C GLN A 345 -11.08 -3.40 -1.45
N ARG A 346 -10.15 -3.14 -0.53
CA ARG A 346 -9.96 -3.92 0.71
C ARG A 346 -10.38 -3.22 2.01
N GLY A 347 -10.76 -1.93 1.96
CA GLY A 347 -11.01 -1.12 3.15
C GLY A 347 -12.38 -1.27 3.82
N VAL A 348 -13.40 -1.83 3.15
CA VAL A 348 -14.82 -1.73 3.53
C VAL A 348 -15.24 -2.69 4.68
N ARG A 349 -14.42 -2.77 5.74
CA ARG A 349 -14.79 -3.31 7.07
C ARG A 349 -14.00 -2.63 8.19
N LEU A 350 -14.41 -1.43 8.58
CA LEU A 350 -14.57 -0.96 9.98
C LEU A 350 -15.00 0.52 10.01
N LEU A 351 -16.32 0.76 10.12
CA LEU A 351 -16.90 2.09 10.36
C LEU A 351 -16.66 2.53 11.82
N GLY A 352 -16.40 3.82 12.08
CA GLY A 352 -16.30 4.33 13.47
C GLY A 352 -15.66 5.70 13.68
N ALA A 353 -16.43 6.76 13.40
CA ALA A 353 -16.17 8.20 13.59
C ALA A 353 -15.35 8.70 14.82
N GLY A 354 -14.82 9.93 14.71
CA GLY A 354 -14.66 10.86 15.84
C GLY A 354 -13.34 11.66 15.92
N CYS A 355 -13.45 12.98 16.10
CA CYS A 355 -12.34 13.88 16.44
C CYS A 355 -12.34 14.23 17.95
N ASP A 356 -11.17 14.45 18.57
CA ASP A 356 -10.83 15.75 19.17
C ASP A 356 -9.49 15.81 19.95
N ALA A 357 -8.95 17.04 20.02
CA ALA A 357 -8.02 17.62 21.01
C ALA A 357 -6.73 16.90 21.45
N TRP A 358 -5.58 17.56 21.24
CA TRP A 358 -4.30 17.30 21.94
C TRP A 358 -4.14 18.26 23.14
N PRO A 359 -3.50 17.85 24.26
CA PRO A 359 -3.42 18.67 25.46
C PRO A 359 -2.37 19.79 25.39
N ARG A 360 -2.64 20.89 26.11
CA ARG A 360 -1.71 22.02 26.27
C ARG A 360 -0.55 21.69 27.22
N SER A 361 0.68 22.00 26.82
CA SER A 361 1.65 22.68 27.71
C SER A 361 2.84 23.28 26.94
N PHE A 362 2.93 24.62 26.95
CA PHE A 362 4.18 25.33 26.70
C PHE A 362 5.23 24.95 27.77
N HIS A 363 6.52 25.09 27.44
CA HIS A 363 7.38 26.04 28.15
C HIS A 363 8.51 26.58 27.27
N SER A 364 8.97 27.79 27.59
CA SER A 364 9.82 28.65 26.75
C SER A 364 11.29 28.24 26.67
N GLY A 365 11.88 28.34 25.48
CA GLY A 365 13.34 28.40 25.27
C GLY A 365 13.67 29.14 23.97
N ARG A 366 14.54 30.16 24.02
CA ARG A 366 14.99 30.88 22.81
C ARG A 366 16.12 30.08 22.15
N GLY A 367 16.00 29.77 20.86
CA GLY A 367 17.02 29.09 20.06
C GLY A 367 17.13 29.73 18.69
N VAL A 368 18.36 30.08 18.28
CA VAL A 368 18.69 30.82 17.05
C VAL A 368 18.38 29.98 15.80
N TRP A 369 17.83 30.62 14.76
CA TRP A 369 17.79 30.04 13.41
C TRP A 369 19.09 30.37 12.65
N GLU A 370 19.91 29.34 12.43
CA GLU A 370 20.90 29.25 11.36
C GLU A 370 20.51 28.03 10.50
N GLY A 371 20.61 28.01 9.16
CA GLY A 371 21.10 29.04 8.26
C GLY A 371 21.50 28.42 6.92
N VAL A 372 20.52 28.10 6.05
CA VAL A 372 20.77 27.40 4.77
C VAL A 372 20.33 28.26 3.58
N THR A 373 21.24 29.14 3.14
CA THR A 373 21.06 29.98 1.94
C THR A 373 21.41 29.21 0.67
N TRP A 374 20.45 29.02 -0.24
CA TRP A 374 20.69 28.45 -1.57
C TRP A 374 21.28 29.50 -2.52
N GLY A 375 22.60 29.53 -2.66
CA GLY A 375 23.32 30.44 -3.55
C GLY A 375 23.44 29.92 -4.98
N PHE A 376 22.52 30.26 -5.87
CA PHE A 376 22.76 30.17 -7.32
C PHE A 376 23.68 31.31 -7.77
N ALA A 377 24.84 30.98 -8.33
CA ALA A 377 25.78 31.96 -8.89
C ALA A 377 26.25 31.50 -10.28
N SER A 378 25.62 32.03 -11.32
CA SER A 378 26.09 31.92 -12.70
C SER A 378 26.59 33.27 -13.19
N PHE A 379 27.87 33.38 -13.51
CA PHE A 379 28.44 34.47 -14.29
C PHE A 379 29.62 33.94 -15.11
N ALA A 380 29.73 34.38 -16.36
CA ALA A 380 30.70 33.86 -17.34
C ALA A 380 31.88 34.82 -17.56
N GLY A 381 33.02 34.27 -18.01
CA GLY A 381 34.03 35.04 -18.77
C GLY A 381 35.50 34.76 -18.46
N ASN A 382 36.28 34.47 -19.51
CA ASN A 382 37.74 34.70 -19.69
C ASN A 382 38.73 34.20 -18.61
N GLY A 383 39.69 33.30 -18.84
CA GLY A 383 40.41 32.93 -20.05
C GLY A 383 41.95 32.87 -19.81
N LYS A 384 42.64 31.94 -20.50
CA LYS A 384 44.13 31.73 -20.59
C LYS A 384 44.86 31.10 -19.38
N GLY A 385 45.80 30.17 -19.65
CA GLY A 385 46.81 29.73 -18.67
C GLY A 385 47.45 28.33 -18.90
N MET A 386 48.44 28.23 -19.80
CA MET A 386 49.16 27.00 -20.20
C MET A 386 49.77 26.13 -19.06
N GLY A 387 49.84 24.81 -19.29
CA GLY A 387 50.70 23.85 -18.56
C GLY A 387 50.68 22.44 -19.21
N THR A 388 51.82 21.74 -19.33
CA THR A 388 51.96 20.60 -20.27
C THR A 388 52.72 19.36 -19.74
N ARG A 389 52.08 18.17 -19.87
CA ARG A 389 52.61 16.84 -20.35
C ARG A 389 53.89 16.24 -19.67
N PRO A 390 54.23 14.93 -19.84
CA PRO A 390 53.81 13.96 -20.88
C PRO A 390 53.31 12.59 -20.35
N CYS A 391 53.17 11.63 -21.29
CA CYS A 391 52.55 10.31 -21.11
C CYS A 391 53.58 9.16 -21.17
N THR A 392 53.16 7.96 -20.77
CA THR A 392 53.71 6.70 -21.31
C THR A 392 52.66 5.59 -21.36
N VAL A 393 52.70 4.77 -22.43
CA VAL A 393 51.91 3.53 -22.61
C VAL A 393 52.82 2.51 -23.30
N PRO A 394 52.79 1.23 -22.89
CA PRO A 394 52.54 0.15 -23.87
C PRO A 394 51.73 -1.02 -23.26
N SER A 395 51.15 -1.99 -23.99
CA SER A 395 50.74 -2.09 -25.40
C SER A 395 50.03 -3.44 -25.60
N GLY A 396 48.98 -3.54 -26.44
CA GLY A 396 48.40 -4.84 -26.82
C GLY A 396 47.11 -4.74 -27.63
N GLY A 397 47.18 -5.00 -28.94
CA GLY A 397 46.00 -5.16 -29.81
C GLY A 397 45.51 -6.63 -29.86
N SER A 398 44.55 -7.00 -30.71
CA SER A 398 43.98 -6.25 -31.86
C SER A 398 42.53 -6.68 -32.16
N VAL A 399 41.82 -5.87 -32.95
CA VAL A 399 40.45 -6.11 -33.42
C VAL A 399 40.42 -7.07 -34.62
N LEU A 400 39.37 -7.90 -34.72
CA LEU A 400 38.84 -8.40 -36.00
C LEU A 400 37.33 -8.70 -35.86
N MET A 401 36.59 -8.70 -36.98
CA MET A 401 35.11 -8.71 -37.00
C MET A 401 34.53 -9.86 -37.83
N TYR A 402 33.20 -10.03 -37.66
CA TYR A 402 32.21 -10.48 -38.64
C TYR A 402 31.87 -11.98 -38.81
N ARG A 403 30.58 -12.25 -38.56
CA ARG A 403 29.57 -12.90 -39.44
C ARG A 403 29.01 -14.27 -39.01
N GLU A 404 27.72 -14.43 -39.28
CA GLU A 404 26.90 -15.62 -39.01
C GLU A 404 27.15 -16.74 -40.05
N HIS A 405 26.82 -17.99 -39.69
CA HIS A 405 25.79 -18.77 -40.40
C HIS A 405 25.37 -20.07 -39.67
N HIS A 406 24.26 -20.67 -40.11
CA HIS A 406 23.64 -21.90 -39.59
C HIS A 406 24.34 -23.21 -40.02
N GLY A 407 24.09 -24.31 -39.27
CA GLY A 407 24.35 -25.71 -39.64
C GLY A 407 24.99 -26.50 -38.48
N ALA A 408 24.42 -27.50 -37.79
CA ALA A 408 23.42 -28.57 -38.03
C ALA A 408 24.03 -29.96 -38.35
N TYR A 409 23.49 -30.98 -37.66
CA TYR A 409 23.65 -32.44 -37.86
C TYR A 409 24.97 -33.16 -37.42
N ASN A 410 24.82 -34.09 -36.46
CA ASN A 410 25.24 -35.51 -36.46
C ASN A 410 26.78 -35.87 -36.52
N ASP A 411 27.30 -36.99 -35.98
CA ASP A 411 26.68 -38.11 -35.23
C ASP A 411 27.69 -39.02 -34.46
N VAL A 412 27.15 -39.96 -33.65
CA VAL A 412 27.61 -41.37 -33.45
C VAL A 412 28.88 -41.76 -32.64
N ALA A 413 28.69 -42.86 -31.88
CA ALA A 413 29.62 -43.88 -31.36
C ALA A 413 30.44 -43.66 -30.07
N GLY A 414 30.40 -44.67 -29.18
CA GLY A 414 31.22 -44.77 -27.96
C GLY A 414 30.73 -45.78 -26.89
N ALA A 415 30.12 -46.91 -27.27
CA ALA A 415 29.37 -47.80 -26.35
C ALA A 415 30.19 -48.96 -25.73
N SER A 416 29.70 -49.56 -24.62
CA SER A 416 29.70 -51.02 -24.39
C SER A 416 28.99 -51.46 -23.09
N GLY A 417 28.27 -52.60 -23.14
CA GLY A 417 27.69 -53.36 -22.00
C GLY A 417 26.43 -52.77 -21.33
N GLY A 418 25.24 -53.40 -21.29
CA GLY A 418 24.82 -54.75 -21.75
C GLY A 418 25.09 -55.85 -20.71
N VAL A 419 24.20 -56.81 -20.41
CA VAL A 419 22.80 -57.13 -20.82
C VAL A 419 22.09 -57.75 -19.56
N SER A 420 20.92 -58.40 -19.46
CA SER A 420 19.80 -58.95 -20.29
C SER A 420 18.64 -59.34 -19.32
N GLU A 421 17.38 -59.67 -19.67
CA GLU A 421 16.53 -59.61 -20.89
C GLU A 421 15.03 -59.80 -20.50
N GLU A 422 14.11 -59.31 -21.36
CA GLU A 422 12.78 -59.87 -21.73
C GLU A 422 11.64 -60.20 -20.70
N ALA A 423 10.34 -60.10 -21.03
CA ALA A 423 9.66 -59.58 -22.25
C ALA A 423 8.14 -59.23 -22.08
N SER A 424 7.65 -58.43 -23.04
CA SER A 424 6.24 -58.31 -23.52
C SER A 424 5.18 -57.55 -22.67
N GLY A 425 4.10 -57.02 -23.29
CA GLY A 425 2.95 -56.52 -22.51
C GLY A 425 1.82 -55.64 -23.12
N GLN A 426 2.01 -54.89 -24.23
CA GLN A 426 0.98 -54.09 -24.97
C GLN A 426 -0.03 -53.14 -24.23
N ARG A 427 0.02 -51.86 -24.65
CA ARG A 427 -1.11 -50.95 -25.03
C ARG A 427 -2.15 -50.39 -24.00
N VAL A 428 -2.08 -49.05 -23.85
CA VAL A 428 -3.17 -48.06 -24.03
C VAL A 428 -4.31 -47.98 -22.97
N ARG A 429 -4.38 -46.85 -22.23
CA ARG A 429 -5.43 -45.79 -22.34
C ARG A 429 -5.07 -44.52 -21.53
N ARG A 430 -5.69 -43.38 -21.87
CA ARG A 430 -5.66 -42.13 -21.08
C ARG A 430 -6.50 -42.28 -19.80
N ALA A 431 -6.12 -41.58 -18.73
CA ALA A 431 -6.98 -41.31 -17.57
C ALA A 431 -7.37 -39.82 -17.51
N GLN A 432 -8.48 -39.50 -16.84
CA GLN A 432 -8.96 -38.15 -16.54
C GLN A 432 -9.11 -37.97 -15.01
N PRO A 433 -9.16 -36.73 -14.49
CA PRO A 433 -9.15 -36.47 -13.05
C PRO A 433 -10.41 -36.98 -12.34
N VAL A 434 -10.27 -37.31 -11.06
CA VAL A 434 -11.34 -37.78 -10.17
C VAL A 434 -11.76 -36.66 -9.22
N THR A 435 -13.06 -36.44 -9.07
CA THR A 435 -13.65 -35.55 -8.06
C THR A 435 -14.05 -36.36 -6.83
N VAL A 436 -13.78 -35.83 -5.63
CA VAL A 436 -14.21 -36.43 -4.35
C VAL A 436 -15.14 -35.46 -3.63
N THR A 437 -16.27 -35.96 -3.14
CA THR A 437 -17.28 -35.21 -2.38
C THR A 437 -17.43 -35.84 -0.99
N VAL A 438 -17.59 -35.01 0.05
CA VAL A 438 -17.75 -35.47 1.45
C VAL A 438 -19.10 -35.01 2.00
N HIS A 439 -19.74 -35.83 2.84
CA HIS A 439 -20.98 -35.52 3.55
C HIS A 439 -20.78 -35.50 5.07
N PRO A 440 -21.36 -34.52 5.81
CA PRO A 440 -21.53 -34.61 7.26
C PRO A 440 -22.77 -35.44 7.64
N ARG A 441 -22.88 -35.83 8.92
CA ARG A 441 -24.02 -36.58 9.49
C ARG A 441 -24.81 -35.75 10.50
N ASN A 442 -26.04 -36.19 10.79
CA ASN A 442 -26.90 -35.67 11.86
C ASN A 442 -26.24 -35.75 13.26
N VAL A 443 -26.66 -34.86 14.17
CA VAL A 443 -27.38 -35.19 15.43
C VAL A 443 -28.23 -33.95 15.81
N THR A 444 -29.32 -34.17 16.55
CA THR A 444 -30.29 -33.14 17.00
C THR A 444 -30.28 -33.00 18.52
N ASP A 445 -30.46 -31.79 19.04
CA ASP A 445 -30.96 -31.53 20.40
C ASP A 445 -31.75 -30.19 20.47
N LEU A 446 -32.52 -30.00 21.55
CA LEU A 446 -33.61 -29.02 21.75
C LEU A 446 -33.69 -28.62 23.26
N PRO A 447 -34.58 -27.71 23.76
CA PRO A 447 -35.63 -26.90 23.11
C PRO A 447 -35.75 -25.40 23.52
N SER A 448 -36.56 -24.65 22.75
CA SER A 448 -37.58 -23.62 23.14
C SER A 448 -37.30 -22.45 24.11
N ALA A 449 -37.79 -21.25 23.72
CA ALA A 449 -38.97 -20.62 24.35
C ALA A 449 -39.58 -19.46 23.53
N LEU A 450 -40.92 -19.25 23.70
CA LEU A 450 -41.75 -18.08 23.33
C LEU A 450 -42.25 -17.90 21.87
N ASP A 451 -43.34 -18.62 21.56
CA ASP A 451 -44.43 -18.15 20.68
C ASP A 451 -45.50 -17.41 21.52
N PHE A 452 -46.29 -16.52 20.90
CA PHE A 452 -47.75 -16.73 20.71
C PHE A 452 -48.48 -15.54 20.03
N LEU A 453 -49.13 -15.82 18.89
CA LEU A 453 -50.55 -15.50 18.66
C LEU A 453 -51.12 -16.37 17.52
N SER A 454 -52.43 -16.60 17.54
CA SER A 454 -53.15 -17.68 16.81
C SER A 454 -53.77 -17.21 15.45
N ALA A 455 -54.37 -18.03 14.58
CA ALA A 455 -54.94 -19.38 14.76
C ALA A 455 -55.10 -20.24 13.47
N THR A 456 -54.85 -21.55 13.64
CA THR A 456 -55.67 -22.72 13.22
C THR A 456 -56.40 -22.80 11.86
N ALA A 457 -55.96 -23.74 11.00
CA ALA A 457 -56.80 -24.75 10.29
C ALA A 457 -55.90 -25.77 9.52
N LEU A 458 -55.47 -26.88 10.14
CA LEU A 458 -56.06 -28.23 10.02
C LEU A 458 -56.01 -28.90 8.62
N TYR A 459 -55.27 -30.03 8.54
CA TYR A 459 -55.26 -30.98 7.42
C TYR A 459 -55.38 -32.43 7.94
N ASN A 460 -55.98 -33.33 7.15
CA ASN A 460 -56.30 -34.71 7.55
C ASN A 460 -55.59 -35.75 6.65
N PRO A 461 -54.76 -36.67 7.18
CA PRO A 461 -53.89 -37.51 6.35
C PRO A 461 -54.46 -38.90 6.01
N ARG A 462 -54.38 -39.28 4.72
CA ARG A 462 -54.25 -40.69 4.26
C ARG A 462 -53.74 -40.74 2.80
N ALA A 463 -52.89 -41.73 2.53
CA ALA A 463 -52.28 -42.05 1.23
C ALA A 463 -53.15 -43.09 0.45
N PRO A 464 -52.80 -43.63 -0.76
CA PRO A 464 -51.50 -43.55 -1.47
C PRO A 464 -51.53 -43.49 -3.04
N ARG A 465 -50.32 -43.38 -3.66
CA ARG A 465 -49.90 -43.76 -5.05
C ARG A 465 -50.79 -43.29 -6.24
N PHE A 466 -50.26 -42.65 -7.29
CA PHE A 466 -49.59 -43.33 -8.42
C PHE A 466 -48.88 -42.34 -9.40
N THR A 467 -47.93 -42.87 -10.18
CA THR A 467 -47.31 -42.43 -11.46
C THR A 467 -47.50 -41.02 -12.08
N GLN A 468 -46.36 -40.46 -12.55
CA GLN A 468 -46.19 -39.52 -13.70
C GLN A 468 -46.93 -39.98 -15.00
N PRO A 469 -47.14 -39.15 -16.07
CA PRO A 469 -46.24 -38.04 -16.50
C PRO A 469 -46.85 -36.79 -17.20
N GLN A 470 -45.96 -35.80 -17.43
CA GLN A 470 -45.87 -34.90 -18.62
C GLN A 470 -47.14 -34.34 -19.29
N ARG A 471 -47.31 -33.01 -19.23
CA ARG A 471 -47.63 -32.12 -20.38
C ARG A 471 -47.38 -30.64 -20.06
N HIS A 472 -46.99 -29.88 -21.08
CA HIS A 472 -46.77 -28.42 -21.03
C HIS A 472 -48.08 -27.62 -21.33
N PRO A 473 -48.11 -26.28 -21.08
CA PRO A 473 -49.34 -25.54 -20.79
C PRO A 473 -49.99 -24.85 -22.01
N PRO A 474 -51.11 -24.13 -21.78
CA PRO A 474 -51.35 -22.84 -22.42
C PRO A 474 -51.45 -21.67 -21.41
N HIS A 475 -51.39 -20.44 -21.94
CA HIS A 475 -51.33 -19.17 -21.21
C HIS A 475 -52.70 -18.63 -20.73
N LEU A 476 -52.64 -17.46 -20.06
CA LEU A 476 -53.68 -16.45 -19.76
C LEU A 476 -54.10 -16.38 -18.27
N SER A 477 -54.26 -15.21 -17.64
CA SER A 477 -54.04 -13.82 -18.10
C SER A 477 -53.69 -12.86 -16.95
N SER A 478 -53.28 -11.63 -17.29
CA SER A 478 -52.74 -10.62 -16.38
C SER A 478 -53.78 -9.66 -15.79
N THR A 479 -54.17 -9.84 -14.51
CA THR A 479 -54.95 -8.85 -13.75
C THR A 479 -54.77 -9.01 -12.22
N SER A 480 -53.61 -8.60 -11.69
CA SER A 480 -53.40 -8.45 -10.23
C SER A 480 -52.23 -7.52 -9.86
N TYR A 481 -51.10 -7.62 -10.56
CA TYR A 481 -49.86 -6.91 -10.22
C TYR A 481 -49.91 -5.37 -10.32
N ALA A 482 -50.96 -4.80 -10.93
CA ALA A 482 -51.13 -3.35 -11.07
C ALA A 482 -51.42 -2.61 -9.75
N SER A 483 -51.81 -3.30 -8.67
CA SER A 483 -52.22 -2.66 -7.40
C SER A 483 -51.07 -2.49 -6.39
N LEU A 484 -50.02 -3.32 -6.46
CA LEU A 484 -48.87 -3.24 -5.55
C LEU A 484 -47.78 -2.26 -6.05
N SER A 485 -47.72 -2.01 -7.36
CA SER A 485 -46.74 -1.07 -7.93
C SER A 485 -46.99 0.40 -7.53
N THR A 486 -48.22 0.75 -7.14
CA THR A 486 -48.60 2.14 -6.83
C THR A 486 -48.44 2.50 -5.35
N LEU A 487 -48.20 1.52 -4.47
CA LEU A 487 -48.03 1.69 -3.02
C LEU A 487 -46.56 1.68 -2.57
N LEU A 488 -45.63 1.41 -3.49
CA LEU A 488 -44.18 1.37 -3.23
C LEU A 488 -43.41 2.53 -3.91
N THR A 489 -44.11 3.55 -4.41
CA THR A 489 -43.53 4.72 -5.09
C THR A 489 -43.94 6.03 -4.42
N ARG A 490 -43.67 6.11 -3.11
CA ARG A 490 -43.62 7.37 -2.33
C ARG A 490 -42.52 7.32 -1.26
N VAL A 491 -41.28 7.17 -1.70
CA VAL A 491 -40.29 8.17 -1.29
C VAL A 491 -40.74 9.45 -2.00
N GLN A 492 -41.02 10.54 -1.28
CA GLN A 492 -41.34 11.80 -1.94
C GLN A 492 -40.09 12.28 -2.67
N MET A 493 -40.22 12.57 -3.95
CA MET A 493 -39.23 13.39 -4.67
C MET A 493 -39.10 14.69 -3.88
N ALA A 494 -37.87 15.10 -3.54
CA ALA A 494 -37.61 16.37 -2.87
C ALA A 494 -38.40 17.51 -3.54
N GLU A 495 -39.31 18.14 -2.78
CA GLU A 495 -40.21 19.19 -3.29
C GLU A 495 -39.57 20.59 -3.15
N SER A 496 -38.49 20.72 -2.37
CA SER A 496 -37.70 21.94 -2.16
C SER A 496 -36.18 21.75 -2.32
N ARG A 497 -35.44 22.86 -2.36
CA ARG A 497 -33.96 22.88 -2.27
C ARG A 497 -33.49 22.31 -0.93
N GLU A 498 -34.18 22.61 0.16
CA GLU A 498 -33.86 22.11 1.51
C GLU A 498 -34.00 20.58 1.60
N ASP A 499 -35.07 20.01 1.05
CA ASP A 499 -35.24 18.54 0.95
C ASP A 499 -34.11 17.91 0.13
N SER A 500 -33.73 18.54 -0.99
CA SER A 500 -32.68 18.04 -1.89
C SER A 500 -31.32 18.02 -1.20
N VAL A 501 -30.97 19.08 -0.46
CA VAL A 501 -29.76 19.16 0.37
C VAL A 501 -29.80 18.13 1.50
N TYR A 502 -30.94 17.95 2.16
CA TYR A 502 -31.10 16.97 3.24
C TYR A 502 -30.93 15.53 2.75
N LEU A 503 -31.50 15.17 1.59
CA LEU A 503 -31.29 13.86 0.96
C LEU A 503 -29.83 13.64 0.56
N ALA A 504 -29.15 14.67 0.05
CA ALA A 504 -27.72 14.57 -0.27
C ALA A 504 -26.86 14.31 0.97
N LYS A 505 -27.12 14.98 2.10
CA LYS A 505 -26.46 14.70 3.39
C LYS A 505 -26.74 13.29 3.92
N LEU A 506 -27.96 12.78 3.74
CA LEU A 506 -28.27 11.39 4.10
C LEU A 506 -27.53 10.38 3.20
N ALA A 507 -27.38 10.67 1.92
CA ALA A 507 -26.61 9.81 1.00
C ALA A 507 -25.11 9.80 1.32
N GLU A 508 -24.53 10.97 1.65
CA GLU A 508 -23.16 11.11 2.16
C GLU A 508 -22.94 10.29 3.45
N GLN A 509 -23.79 10.48 4.46
CA GLN A 509 -23.71 9.75 5.74
C GLN A 509 -23.96 8.24 5.60
N ALA A 510 -24.59 7.79 4.51
CA ALA A 510 -24.80 6.38 4.18
C ALA A 510 -23.75 5.82 3.20
N GLU A 511 -22.74 6.61 2.81
CA GLU A 511 -21.72 6.27 1.80
C GLU A 511 -22.31 5.87 0.42
N ARG A 512 -23.53 6.32 0.10
CA ARG A 512 -24.29 5.95 -1.12
C ARG A 512 -24.02 6.85 -2.32
N TYR A 513 -22.74 7.12 -2.61
CA TYR A 513 -22.35 8.03 -3.69
C TYR A 513 -22.63 7.50 -5.10
N GLU A 514 -22.61 6.18 -5.32
CA GLU A 514 -22.97 5.56 -6.61
C GLU A 514 -24.48 5.61 -6.91
N ASP A 515 -25.30 6.03 -5.94
CA ASP A 515 -26.73 6.15 -6.11
C ASP A 515 -27.07 7.45 -6.88
N PRO A 516 -27.75 7.39 -8.04
CA PRO A 516 -28.07 8.59 -8.81
C PRO A 516 -28.87 9.62 -8.01
N GLU A 517 -29.54 9.23 -6.92
CA GLU A 517 -30.24 10.14 -6.01
C GLU A 517 -29.34 11.25 -5.45
N MET A 518 -28.07 11.00 -5.09
CA MET A 518 -27.22 12.05 -4.51
C MET A 518 -26.84 13.11 -5.55
N VAL A 519 -26.41 12.65 -6.73
CA VAL A 519 -26.06 13.53 -7.85
C VAL A 519 -27.30 14.29 -8.34
N GLU A 520 -28.43 13.61 -8.54
CA GLU A 520 -29.65 14.26 -9.04
C GLU A 520 -30.21 15.29 -8.05
N ASN A 521 -30.19 15.02 -6.74
CA ASN A 521 -30.57 16.01 -5.74
C ASN A 521 -29.65 17.24 -5.78
N MET A 522 -28.32 17.07 -5.81
CA MET A 522 -27.41 18.20 -5.88
C MET A 522 -27.50 18.98 -7.21
N LYS A 523 -27.93 18.34 -8.30
CA LYS A 523 -28.28 19.04 -9.55
C LYS A 523 -29.54 19.89 -9.40
N ARG A 524 -30.58 19.45 -8.68
CA ARG A 524 -31.77 20.27 -8.38
C ARG A 524 -31.40 21.51 -7.55
N VAL A 525 -30.48 21.36 -6.60
CA VAL A 525 -29.91 22.46 -5.80
C VAL A 525 -29.17 23.46 -6.70
N ALA A 526 -28.33 22.98 -7.62
CA ALA A 526 -27.60 23.80 -8.58
C ALA A 526 -28.51 24.54 -9.57
N SER A 527 -29.47 23.83 -10.20
CA SER A 527 -30.46 24.40 -11.13
C SER A 527 -31.54 25.28 -10.47
N SER A 528 -31.29 25.75 -9.24
CA SER A 528 -32.08 26.79 -8.58
C SER A 528 -31.54 28.21 -8.85
N ASP A 529 -30.49 28.36 -9.67
CA ASP A 529 -29.87 29.61 -10.14
C ASP A 529 -29.58 30.63 -9.01
N GLN A 530 -29.03 30.11 -7.92
CA GLN A 530 -28.62 30.82 -6.71
C GLN A 530 -27.30 30.25 -6.23
N GLU A 531 -26.36 31.12 -5.80
CA GLU A 531 -25.04 30.69 -5.31
C GLU A 531 -25.17 29.57 -4.27
N LEU A 532 -24.30 28.58 -4.35
CA LEU A 532 -24.26 27.51 -3.36
C LEU A 532 -23.54 28.00 -2.11
N THR A 533 -24.09 27.70 -0.94
CA THR A 533 -23.34 27.79 0.31
C THR A 533 -22.12 26.87 0.26
N VAL A 534 -21.11 27.12 1.11
CA VAL A 534 -19.89 26.29 1.19
C VAL A 534 -20.23 24.80 1.39
N GLU A 535 -21.25 24.51 2.19
CA GLU A 535 -21.72 23.13 2.45
C GLU A 535 -22.36 22.50 1.20
N GLU A 536 -23.25 23.20 0.50
CA GLU A 536 -23.85 22.73 -0.76
C GLU A 536 -22.81 22.55 -1.88
N ARG A 537 -21.84 23.48 -1.96
CA ARG A 537 -20.70 23.43 -2.89
C ARG A 537 -19.84 22.19 -2.65
N ASN A 538 -19.58 21.87 -1.38
CA ASN A 538 -18.84 20.67 -0.99
C ASN A 538 -19.65 19.39 -1.30
N LEU A 539 -20.92 19.30 -0.90
CA LEU A 539 -21.80 18.14 -1.15
C LEU A 539 -21.91 17.79 -2.64
N LEU A 540 -22.08 18.80 -3.50
CA LEU A 540 -22.08 18.62 -4.95
C LEU A 540 -20.80 17.94 -5.44
N SER A 541 -19.64 18.42 -4.95
CA SER A 541 -18.36 17.87 -5.40
C SER A 541 -18.09 16.49 -4.82
N VAL A 542 -18.51 16.20 -3.59
CA VAL A 542 -18.43 14.86 -2.98
C VAL A 542 -19.22 13.84 -3.80
N ALA A 543 -20.42 14.22 -4.27
CA ALA A 543 -21.24 13.36 -5.13
C ALA A 543 -20.52 13.03 -6.45
N TYR A 544 -20.10 14.03 -7.22
CA TYR A 544 -19.46 13.79 -8.52
C TYR A 544 -18.05 13.17 -8.40
N LYS A 545 -17.25 13.52 -7.37
CA LYS A 545 -15.89 12.96 -7.17
C LYS A 545 -15.92 11.44 -7.02
N ASN A 546 -16.79 10.93 -6.14
CA ASN A 546 -16.87 9.49 -5.88
C ASN A 546 -17.30 8.71 -7.13
N VAL A 547 -18.26 9.25 -7.89
CA VAL A 547 -18.75 8.64 -9.15
C VAL A 547 -17.68 8.65 -10.26
N ILE A 548 -16.94 9.75 -10.43
CA ILE A 548 -15.88 9.82 -11.46
C ILE A 548 -14.62 9.02 -11.07
N GLY A 549 -14.24 9.00 -9.80
CA GLY A 549 -13.04 8.30 -9.29
C GLY A 549 -13.09 6.81 -9.58
N ALA A 550 -14.14 6.13 -9.11
CA ALA A 550 -14.35 4.70 -9.32
C ALA A 550 -14.35 4.31 -10.81
N ARG A 551 -14.87 5.18 -11.69
CA ARG A 551 -14.84 4.97 -13.15
C ARG A 551 -13.48 5.25 -13.78
N ARG A 552 -12.72 6.26 -13.34
CA ARG A 552 -11.34 6.52 -13.81
C ARG A 552 -10.40 5.38 -13.42
N ALA A 553 -10.52 4.86 -12.19
CA ALA A 553 -9.77 3.67 -11.76
C ALA A 553 -10.12 2.44 -12.61
N SER A 554 -11.42 2.16 -12.80
CA SER A 554 -11.89 1.07 -13.66
C SER A 554 -11.31 1.16 -15.08
N TRP A 555 -11.29 2.36 -15.67
CA TRP A 555 -10.70 2.61 -16.99
C TRP A 555 -9.20 2.31 -17.02
N ARG A 556 -8.42 2.82 -16.05
CA ARG A 556 -6.96 2.60 -15.95
C ARG A 556 -6.60 1.11 -15.82
N ILE A 557 -7.35 0.37 -15.00
CA ILE A 557 -7.17 -1.08 -14.82
C ILE A 557 -7.41 -1.81 -16.15
N VAL A 558 -8.52 -1.53 -16.84
CA VAL A 558 -8.88 -2.21 -18.10
C VAL A 558 -7.92 -1.82 -19.24
N SER A 559 -7.49 -0.56 -19.31
CA SER A 559 -6.47 -0.08 -20.26
C SER A 559 -5.12 -0.81 -20.06
N SER A 560 -4.69 -0.99 -18.81
CA SER A 560 -3.49 -1.76 -18.48
C SER A 560 -3.62 -3.25 -18.87
N ILE A 561 -4.82 -3.83 -18.70
CA ILE A 561 -5.12 -5.20 -19.15
C ILE A 561 -5.07 -5.29 -20.69
N GLU A 562 -5.68 -4.35 -21.43
CA GLU A 562 -5.64 -4.33 -22.90
C GLU A 562 -4.20 -4.29 -23.42
N GLN A 563 -3.38 -3.35 -22.95
CA GLN A 563 -1.96 -3.25 -23.30
C GLN A 563 -1.18 -4.55 -22.99
N LYS A 564 -1.49 -5.18 -21.86
CA LYS A 564 -0.85 -6.43 -21.42
C LYS A 564 -1.28 -7.64 -22.25
N GLU A 565 -2.52 -7.72 -22.72
CA GLU A 565 -2.95 -8.76 -23.65
C GLU A 565 -2.38 -8.53 -25.07
N GLU A 566 -2.27 -7.28 -25.52
CA GLU A 566 -1.65 -6.92 -26.80
C GLU A 566 -0.15 -7.27 -26.84
N SER A 567 0.58 -7.04 -25.75
CA SER A 567 2.01 -7.35 -25.62
C SER A 567 2.37 -8.84 -25.76
N LYS A 568 1.37 -9.76 -25.73
CA LYS A 568 1.59 -11.21 -25.89
C LYS A 568 1.70 -11.67 -27.34
N GLY A 569 1.37 -10.81 -28.31
CA GLY A 569 1.49 -11.11 -29.74
C GLY A 569 0.40 -12.04 -30.28
N ASN A 570 0.67 -12.60 -31.47
CA ASN A 570 -0.33 -13.24 -32.35
C ASN A 570 -0.77 -14.66 -31.94
N GLU A 571 -1.00 -14.92 -30.66
CA GLU A 571 -1.88 -16.02 -30.27
C GLU A 571 -3.34 -15.60 -30.46
N ALA A 572 -4.14 -16.42 -31.15
CA ALA A 572 -5.56 -16.12 -31.40
C ALA A 572 -6.38 -15.93 -30.10
N GLN A 573 -5.89 -16.46 -28.98
CA GLN A 573 -6.45 -16.21 -27.64
C GLN A 573 -6.12 -14.80 -27.12
N ALA A 574 -4.88 -14.33 -27.27
CA ALA A 574 -4.45 -12.99 -26.86
C ALA A 574 -5.17 -11.91 -27.68
N SER A 575 -5.24 -12.05 -29.01
CA SER A 575 -5.99 -11.12 -29.88
C SER A 575 -7.47 -11.04 -29.51
N ARG A 576 -8.09 -12.16 -29.11
CA ARG A 576 -9.47 -12.20 -28.62
C ARG A 576 -9.64 -11.52 -27.25
N PHE A 577 -8.66 -11.63 -26.35
CA PHE A 577 -8.72 -10.99 -25.03
C PHE A 577 -8.44 -9.49 -25.10
N SER A 578 -7.49 -9.03 -25.93
CA SER A 578 -7.32 -7.61 -26.27
C SER A 578 -8.63 -7.01 -26.81
N PHE A 579 -9.28 -7.65 -27.79
CA PHE A 579 -10.55 -7.18 -28.34
C PHE A 579 -11.68 -7.07 -27.30
N LEU A 580 -11.76 -8.03 -26.36
CA LEU A 580 -12.75 -7.98 -25.27
C LEU A 580 -12.42 -6.92 -24.21
N ALA A 581 -11.14 -6.72 -23.88
CA ALA A 581 -10.70 -5.65 -22.99
C ALA A 581 -11.00 -4.27 -23.60
N ARG A 582 -10.69 -4.09 -24.88
CA ARG A 582 -10.99 -2.88 -25.67
C ARG A 582 -12.46 -2.50 -25.63
N GLY A 583 -13.35 -3.41 -26.00
CA GLY A 583 -14.79 -3.16 -25.98
C GLY A 583 -15.36 -2.87 -24.58
N TYR A 584 -14.67 -3.33 -23.53
CA TYR A 584 -15.02 -2.98 -22.15
C TYR A 584 -14.44 -1.62 -21.72
N ARG A 585 -13.23 -1.26 -22.17
CA ARG A 585 -12.65 0.09 -22.00
C ARG A 585 -13.55 1.14 -22.65
N GLU A 586 -13.93 0.94 -23.91
CA GLU A 586 -14.80 1.87 -24.68
C GLU A 586 -16.16 2.10 -24.00
N LYS A 587 -16.70 1.08 -23.32
CA LYS A 587 -17.90 1.22 -22.47
C LYS A 587 -17.64 2.12 -21.25
N ILE A 588 -16.52 1.93 -20.55
CA ILE A 588 -16.15 2.76 -19.39
C ILE A 588 -15.84 4.20 -19.84
N GLU A 589 -15.21 4.41 -20.99
CA GLU A 589 -14.99 5.74 -21.60
C GLU A 589 -16.31 6.45 -21.92
N THR A 590 -17.32 5.71 -22.39
CA THR A 590 -18.67 6.24 -22.62
C THR A 590 -19.36 6.64 -21.30
N GLU A 591 -19.19 5.84 -20.24
CA GLU A 591 -19.70 6.18 -18.91
C GLU A 591 -18.97 7.39 -18.30
N LEU A 592 -17.63 7.45 -18.42
CA LEU A 592 -16.80 8.57 -17.99
C LEU A 592 -17.15 9.87 -18.71
N ALA A 593 -17.23 9.83 -20.05
CA ALA A 593 -17.56 10.99 -20.85
C ALA A 593 -18.91 11.57 -20.42
N LYS A 594 -19.93 10.73 -20.24
CA LYS A 594 -21.24 11.16 -19.75
C LYS A 594 -21.16 11.81 -18.36
N ILE A 595 -20.39 11.27 -17.42
CA ILE A 595 -20.26 11.87 -16.07
C ILE A 595 -19.57 13.24 -16.16
N CYS A 596 -18.50 13.37 -16.95
CA CYS A 596 -17.82 14.65 -17.17
C CYS A 596 -18.73 15.67 -17.85
N GLU A 597 -19.40 15.30 -18.94
CA GLU A 597 -20.34 16.14 -19.67
C GLU A 597 -21.46 16.65 -18.75
N ASP A 598 -21.98 15.81 -17.86
CA ASP A 598 -23.09 16.13 -16.95
C ASP A 598 -22.73 17.19 -15.89
N ILE A 599 -21.53 17.14 -15.29
CA ILE A 599 -21.06 18.20 -14.37
C ILE A 599 -20.61 19.46 -15.11
N LEU A 600 -20.00 19.32 -16.30
CA LEU A 600 -19.61 20.48 -17.12
C LEU A 600 -20.84 21.30 -17.55
N ASP A 601 -21.93 20.62 -17.92
CA ASP A 601 -23.23 21.24 -18.22
C ASP A 601 -23.78 22.04 -17.01
N VAL A 602 -23.67 21.50 -15.80
CA VAL A 602 -24.14 22.13 -14.56
C VAL A 602 -23.25 23.31 -14.15
N LEU A 603 -21.94 23.20 -14.35
CA LEU A 603 -20.98 24.27 -14.10
C LEU A 603 -21.22 25.47 -15.01
N ASP A 604 -21.34 25.22 -16.33
CA ASP A 604 -21.51 26.26 -17.35
C ASP A 604 -22.88 26.97 -17.26
N LYS A 605 -23.96 26.21 -17.06
CA LYS A 605 -25.34 26.75 -17.13
C LYS A 605 -25.82 27.38 -15.83
N HIS A 606 -25.36 26.90 -14.68
CA HIS A 606 -25.93 27.27 -13.37
C HIS A 606 -24.88 27.85 -12.41
N LEU A 607 -23.78 27.13 -12.17
CA LEU A 607 -22.89 27.44 -11.04
C LEU A 607 -21.94 28.60 -11.30
N ILE A 608 -21.26 28.63 -12.45
CA ILE A 608 -20.36 29.73 -12.83
C ILE A 608 -21.15 31.04 -13.01
N PRO A 609 -22.33 31.08 -13.69
CA PRO A 609 -23.17 32.28 -13.74
C PRO A 609 -23.66 32.77 -12.38
N SER A 610 -23.85 31.87 -11.40
CA SER A 610 -24.35 32.21 -10.06
C SER A 610 -23.23 32.54 -9.05
N ALA A 611 -21.96 32.47 -9.42
CA ALA A 611 -20.83 32.62 -8.50
C ALA A 611 -20.46 34.10 -8.24
N ALA A 612 -20.89 34.66 -7.11
CA ALA A 612 -20.55 36.04 -6.75
C ALA A 612 -19.15 36.15 -6.15
N SER A 613 -18.75 35.21 -5.27
CA SER A 613 -17.47 35.27 -4.56
C SER A 613 -16.29 34.75 -5.41
N GLY A 614 -15.08 35.30 -5.19
CA GLY A 614 -13.84 34.80 -5.78
C GLY A 614 -13.59 33.32 -5.47
N GLU A 615 -13.85 32.88 -4.24
CA GLU A 615 -13.81 31.46 -3.89
C GLU A 615 -14.68 30.59 -4.80
N SER A 616 -15.96 30.94 -4.98
CA SER A 616 -16.90 30.19 -5.84
C SER A 616 -16.40 30.15 -7.28
N LYS A 617 -16.00 31.29 -7.84
CA LYS A 617 -15.48 31.38 -9.23
C LYS A 617 -14.26 30.48 -9.42
N VAL A 618 -13.26 30.58 -8.54
CA VAL A 618 -12.02 29.79 -8.62
C VAL A 618 -12.31 28.30 -8.44
N PHE A 619 -13.19 27.95 -7.50
CA PHE A 619 -13.60 26.56 -7.25
C PHE A 619 -14.28 25.94 -8.49
N TYR A 620 -15.26 26.62 -9.09
CA TYR A 620 -15.98 26.10 -10.25
C TYR A 620 -15.11 26.08 -11.52
N HIS A 621 -14.25 27.09 -11.75
CA HIS A 621 -13.31 27.07 -12.87
C HIS A 621 -12.18 26.03 -12.69
N LYS A 622 -11.68 25.78 -11.46
CA LYS A 622 -10.80 24.64 -11.15
C LYS A 622 -11.50 23.33 -11.53
N MET A 623 -12.72 23.13 -11.05
CA MET A 623 -13.51 21.92 -11.29
C MET A 623 -13.76 21.69 -12.79
N MET A 624 -14.12 22.73 -13.54
CA MET A 624 -14.25 22.68 -14.99
C MET A 624 -12.93 22.27 -15.67
N GLY A 625 -11.79 22.80 -15.18
CA GLY A 625 -10.45 22.40 -15.60
C GLY A 625 -10.17 20.91 -15.36
N ASP A 626 -10.53 20.40 -14.18
CA ASP A 626 -10.37 18.99 -13.80
C ASP A 626 -11.23 18.03 -14.65
N TYR A 627 -12.52 18.30 -14.85
CA TYR A 627 -13.35 17.42 -15.68
C TYR A 627 -12.97 17.46 -17.17
N HIS A 628 -12.51 18.60 -17.70
CA HIS A 628 -11.89 18.63 -19.03
C HIS A 628 -10.53 17.91 -19.10
N ARG A 629 -9.72 17.95 -18.03
CA ARG A 629 -8.51 17.13 -17.91
C ARG A 629 -8.83 15.63 -17.89
N TYR A 630 -9.88 15.21 -17.19
CA TYR A 630 -10.33 13.82 -17.17
C TYR A 630 -10.79 13.35 -18.55
N LEU A 631 -11.50 14.18 -19.32
CA LEU A 631 -11.81 13.90 -20.73
C LEU A 631 -10.53 13.79 -21.58
N ALA A 632 -9.56 14.69 -21.40
CA ALA A 632 -8.29 14.65 -22.13
C ALA A 632 -7.42 13.43 -21.78
N GLU A 633 -7.59 12.82 -20.60
CA GLU A 633 -6.84 11.64 -20.16
C GLU A 633 -7.05 10.44 -21.10
N PHE A 634 -8.31 10.15 -21.46
CA PHE A 634 -8.69 8.99 -22.29
C PHE A 634 -9.08 9.33 -23.75
N ALA A 635 -9.38 10.59 -24.06
CA ALA A 635 -9.66 11.00 -25.44
C ALA A 635 -8.42 10.85 -26.35
N THR A 636 -8.68 10.71 -27.65
CA THR A 636 -7.66 10.61 -28.71
C THR A 636 -7.94 11.58 -29.86
N GLY A 637 -6.92 11.88 -30.67
CA GLY A 637 -7.02 12.80 -31.81
C GLY A 637 -7.49 14.20 -31.41
N ASP A 638 -8.29 14.82 -32.29
CA ASP A 638 -8.78 16.19 -32.10
C ASP A 638 -9.59 16.37 -30.80
N LYS A 639 -10.33 15.34 -30.37
CA LYS A 639 -11.09 15.35 -29.10
C LYS A 639 -10.17 15.50 -27.87
N ARG A 640 -8.97 14.92 -27.90
CA ARG A 640 -7.97 15.11 -26.83
C ARG A 640 -7.50 16.56 -26.81
N LYS A 641 -7.20 17.12 -27.98
CA LYS A 641 -6.75 18.50 -28.11
C LYS A 641 -7.82 19.48 -27.63
N GLU A 642 -9.06 19.34 -28.11
CA GLU A 642 -10.20 20.17 -27.68
C GLU A 642 -10.42 20.11 -26.16
N SER A 643 -10.33 18.92 -25.57
CA SER A 643 -10.47 18.74 -24.11
C SER A 643 -9.32 19.37 -23.33
N ALA A 644 -8.08 19.25 -23.83
CA ALA A 644 -6.91 19.89 -23.24
C ALA A 644 -6.95 21.42 -23.35
N ASP A 645 -7.35 21.97 -24.51
CA ASP A 645 -7.48 23.41 -24.73
C ASP A 645 -8.58 24.01 -23.82
N LYS A 646 -9.72 23.33 -23.65
CA LYS A 646 -10.77 23.71 -22.69
C LYS A 646 -10.28 23.65 -21.23
N SER A 647 -9.56 22.59 -20.86
CA SER A 647 -8.97 22.45 -19.52
C SER A 647 -7.98 23.58 -19.21
N LEU A 648 -7.07 23.88 -20.14
CA LEU A 648 -6.10 24.97 -20.04
C LEU A 648 -6.79 26.34 -19.87
N ASN A 649 -7.87 26.59 -20.62
CA ASN A 649 -8.61 27.84 -20.52
C ASN A 649 -9.38 27.97 -19.19
N ALA A 650 -9.96 26.89 -18.68
CA ALA A 650 -10.63 26.87 -17.38
C ALA A 650 -9.64 27.09 -16.22
N TYR A 651 -8.49 26.41 -16.22
CA TYR A 651 -7.47 26.64 -15.20
C TYR A 651 -6.85 28.06 -15.26
N LYS A 652 -6.73 28.67 -16.45
CA LYS A 652 -6.34 30.09 -16.59
C LYS A 652 -7.38 31.02 -15.96
N ALA A 653 -8.66 30.87 -16.31
CA ALA A 653 -9.74 31.68 -15.73
C ALA A 653 -9.80 31.55 -14.19
N ALA A 654 -9.59 30.33 -13.67
CA ALA A 654 -9.42 30.12 -12.23
C ALA A 654 -8.19 30.85 -11.66
N SER A 655 -7.06 30.87 -12.38
CA SER A 655 -5.81 31.49 -11.94
C SER A 655 -5.89 33.02 -11.91
N ASP A 656 -6.50 33.63 -12.92
CA ASP A 656 -6.65 35.09 -13.04
C ASP A 656 -7.47 35.66 -11.87
N VAL A 657 -8.53 34.94 -11.45
CA VAL A 657 -9.32 35.26 -10.25
C VAL A 657 -8.56 34.88 -8.98
N ALA A 658 -7.89 33.73 -8.91
CA ALA A 658 -7.20 33.29 -7.70
C ALA A 658 -6.02 34.19 -7.31
N VAL A 659 -5.29 34.75 -8.29
CA VAL A 659 -4.17 35.67 -8.04
C VAL A 659 -4.65 37.02 -7.48
N THR A 660 -5.91 37.41 -7.75
CA THR A 660 -6.47 38.72 -7.40
C THR A 660 -7.43 38.70 -6.20
N GLU A 661 -8.25 37.66 -6.05
CA GLU A 661 -9.24 37.54 -4.97
C GLU A 661 -8.81 36.63 -3.79
N LEU A 662 -7.74 35.82 -3.91
CA LEU A 662 -7.31 34.86 -2.87
C LEU A 662 -5.82 35.00 -2.49
N PRO A 663 -5.43 34.97 -1.19
CA PRO A 663 -4.01 35.01 -0.79
C PRO A 663 -3.24 33.76 -1.22
N PRO A 664 -1.91 33.81 -1.40
CA PRO A 664 -1.07 32.67 -1.83
C PRO A 664 -1.25 31.41 -0.98
N THR A 665 -1.43 31.58 0.32
CA THR A 665 -1.68 30.52 1.30
C THR A 665 -3.09 29.92 1.22
N HIS A 666 -4.02 30.48 0.43
CA HIS A 666 -5.41 30.03 0.41
C HIS A 666 -5.54 28.61 -0.16
N PRO A 667 -6.16 27.65 0.56
CA PRO A 667 -6.23 26.26 0.09
C PRO A 667 -6.87 26.05 -1.29
N ILE A 668 -7.88 26.85 -1.68
CA ILE A 668 -8.44 26.79 -3.05
C ILE A 668 -7.39 27.20 -4.11
N ARG A 669 -6.57 28.23 -3.84
CA ARG A 669 -5.51 28.70 -4.74
C ARG A 669 -4.35 27.69 -4.82
N LEU A 670 -3.97 27.11 -3.69
CA LEU A 670 -2.98 26.02 -3.62
C LEU A 670 -3.46 24.76 -4.36
N GLY A 671 -4.72 24.35 -4.17
CA GLY A 671 -5.32 23.19 -4.84
C GLY A 671 -5.51 23.40 -6.35
N LEU A 672 -5.76 24.63 -6.79
CA LEU A 672 -5.71 25.01 -8.20
C LEU A 672 -4.29 24.85 -8.76
N ALA A 673 -3.27 25.44 -8.10
CA ALA A 673 -1.89 25.37 -8.57
C ALA A 673 -1.37 23.91 -8.64
N LEU A 674 -1.77 23.07 -7.68
CA LEU A 674 -1.51 21.63 -7.73
C LEU A 674 -2.14 21.00 -8.98
N ASN A 675 -3.46 21.01 -9.12
CA ASN A 675 -4.11 20.31 -10.24
C ASN A 675 -3.73 20.89 -11.62
N PHE A 676 -3.45 22.19 -11.71
CA PHE A 676 -2.98 22.82 -12.95
C PHE A 676 -1.51 22.44 -13.26
N SER A 677 -0.65 22.23 -12.26
CA SER A 677 0.67 21.64 -12.49
C SER A 677 0.59 20.16 -12.89
N VAL A 678 -0.32 19.37 -12.31
CA VAL A 678 -0.64 18.00 -12.79
C VAL A 678 -1.07 18.01 -14.25
N PHE A 679 -1.93 18.96 -14.66
CA PHE A 679 -2.34 19.13 -16.05
C PHE A 679 -1.16 19.41 -17.00
N TYR A 680 -0.25 20.32 -16.62
CA TYR A 680 0.97 20.58 -17.40
C TYR A 680 1.85 19.33 -17.53
N TYR A 681 1.91 18.48 -16.49
CA TYR A 681 2.68 17.24 -16.51
C TYR A 681 2.02 16.17 -17.40
N GLU A 682 0.81 15.73 -17.03
CA GLU A 682 0.19 14.51 -17.59
C GLU A 682 -0.50 14.71 -18.94
N ILE A 683 -1.05 15.90 -19.21
CA ILE A 683 -1.82 16.15 -20.44
C ILE A 683 -0.98 16.87 -21.49
N LEU A 684 -0.28 17.94 -21.08
CA LEU A 684 0.54 18.77 -21.98
C LEU A 684 2.01 18.32 -22.07
N ASN A 685 2.43 17.27 -21.35
CA ASN A 685 3.80 16.72 -21.37
C ASN A 685 4.87 17.83 -21.26
N SER A 686 4.64 18.79 -20.36
CA SER A 686 5.40 20.03 -20.20
C SER A 686 5.97 20.12 -18.77
N PRO A 687 6.91 19.23 -18.40
CA PRO A 687 7.36 19.07 -17.02
C PRO A 687 7.99 20.35 -16.44
N ASP A 688 8.72 21.12 -17.25
CA ASP A 688 9.27 22.42 -16.85
C ASP A 688 8.19 23.40 -16.37
N ARG A 689 7.03 23.42 -17.04
CA ARG A 689 5.90 24.29 -16.67
C ARG A 689 5.19 23.78 -15.42
N ALA A 690 5.04 22.46 -15.29
CA ALA A 690 4.49 21.84 -14.09
C ALA A 690 5.36 22.15 -12.85
N CYS A 691 6.66 21.92 -12.95
CA CYS A 691 7.63 22.21 -11.89
C CYS A 691 7.72 23.72 -11.58
N HIS A 692 7.70 24.59 -12.59
CA HIS A 692 7.72 26.04 -12.36
C HIS A 692 6.47 26.51 -11.59
N LEU A 693 5.27 26.10 -12.02
CA LEU A 693 4.01 26.48 -11.39
C LEU A 693 3.90 25.92 -9.96
N ALA A 694 4.19 24.64 -9.77
CA ALA A 694 4.12 24.00 -8.45
C ALA A 694 5.14 24.61 -7.47
N LYS A 695 6.35 24.91 -7.95
CA LYS A 695 7.38 25.57 -7.12
C LYS A 695 6.97 27.00 -6.78
N GLN A 696 6.49 27.79 -7.75
CA GLN A 696 6.06 29.15 -7.47
C GLN A 696 4.97 29.18 -6.41
N ALA A 697 3.93 28.36 -6.54
CA ALA A 697 2.85 28.30 -5.55
C ALA A 697 3.32 27.84 -4.15
N PHE A 698 4.34 26.98 -4.09
CA PHE A 698 4.94 26.54 -2.83
C PHE A 698 5.81 27.65 -2.19
N ASP A 699 6.66 28.32 -2.97
CA ASP A 699 7.53 29.40 -2.51
C ASP A 699 6.71 30.65 -2.10
N ASP A 700 5.70 31.05 -2.91
CA ASP A 700 4.77 32.15 -2.62
C ASP A 700 4.00 31.89 -1.31
N ALA A 701 3.54 30.66 -1.08
CA ALA A 701 2.79 30.31 0.13
C ALA A 701 3.67 30.15 1.37
N ILE A 702 4.93 29.73 1.25
CA ILE A 702 5.89 29.74 2.36
C ILE A 702 6.11 31.16 2.90
N ALA A 703 6.16 32.17 2.02
CA ALA A 703 6.44 33.55 2.41
C ALA A 703 5.38 34.16 3.36
N GLU A 704 4.15 33.65 3.35
CA GLU A 704 3.04 34.15 4.16
C GLU A 704 2.51 33.12 5.18
N LEU A 705 3.08 31.91 5.25
CA LEU A 705 2.54 30.77 6.00
C LEU A 705 2.36 31.04 7.51
N ASP A 706 3.30 31.77 8.11
CA ASP A 706 3.31 32.14 9.54
C ASP A 706 2.16 33.07 9.95
N THR A 707 1.34 33.55 8.99
CA THR A 707 0.21 34.46 9.24
C THR A 707 -1.15 33.77 9.41
N LEU A 708 -1.23 32.45 9.17
CA LEU A 708 -2.48 31.70 9.16
C LEU A 708 -3.06 31.40 10.55
N SER A 709 -4.37 31.15 10.59
CA SER A 709 -5.06 30.54 11.75
C SER A 709 -4.76 29.04 11.83
N GLU A 710 -4.90 28.43 13.02
CA GLU A 710 -4.71 26.97 13.21
C GLU A 710 -5.65 26.08 12.36
N GLU A 711 -6.74 26.65 11.86
CA GLU A 711 -7.71 26.00 10.98
C GLU A 711 -7.17 25.98 9.54
N SER A 712 -6.94 27.14 8.94
CA SER A 712 -6.41 27.25 7.57
C SER A 712 -5.00 26.66 7.43
N TYR A 713 -4.15 26.77 8.47
CA TYR A 713 -2.78 26.28 8.44
C TYR A 713 -2.68 24.78 8.16
N LYS A 714 -3.60 23.96 8.70
CA LYS A 714 -3.63 22.50 8.45
C LYS A 714 -3.85 22.20 6.97
N ASP A 715 -4.80 22.91 6.38
CA ASP A 715 -5.20 22.67 4.99
C ASP A 715 -4.14 23.18 4.02
N SER A 716 -3.64 24.41 4.21
CA SER A 716 -2.57 24.97 3.39
C SER A 716 -1.31 24.11 3.44
N THR A 717 -0.86 23.68 4.63
CA THR A 717 0.35 22.86 4.76
C THR A 717 0.21 21.47 4.15
N LEU A 718 -0.97 20.86 4.17
CA LEU A 718 -1.19 19.56 3.52
C LEU A 718 -1.16 19.69 1.98
N ILE A 719 -1.71 20.75 1.39
CA ILE A 719 -1.59 20.98 -0.07
C ILE A 719 -0.15 21.32 -0.45
N MET A 720 0.55 22.14 0.34
CA MET A 720 1.97 22.46 0.13
C MET A 720 2.87 21.22 0.23
N GLN A 721 2.56 20.30 1.16
CA GLN A 721 3.23 18.99 1.25
C GLN A 721 3.08 18.20 -0.06
N LEU A 722 1.89 18.20 -0.67
CA LEU A 722 1.59 17.45 -1.89
C LEU A 722 2.16 18.12 -3.16
N LEU A 723 2.24 19.46 -3.20
CA LEU A 723 3.03 20.22 -4.17
C LEU A 723 4.52 19.83 -4.10
N ARG A 724 5.10 19.77 -2.90
CA ARG A 724 6.51 19.38 -2.70
C ARG A 724 6.79 17.94 -3.11
N ASP A 725 5.85 17.04 -2.84
CA ASP A 725 6.01 15.63 -3.20
C ASP A 725 5.92 15.43 -4.73
N ASN A 726 4.99 16.11 -5.42
CA ASN A 726 4.96 16.14 -6.89
C ASN A 726 6.24 16.75 -7.49
N LEU A 727 6.72 17.89 -6.97
CA LEU A 727 7.99 18.49 -7.38
C LEU A 727 9.17 17.52 -7.24
N THR A 728 9.18 16.72 -6.17
CA THR A 728 10.22 15.71 -5.93
C THR A 728 10.17 14.61 -6.99
N LEU A 729 8.98 14.09 -7.31
CA LEU A 729 8.77 13.06 -8.34
C LEU A 729 9.19 13.55 -9.73
N TRP A 730 8.69 14.70 -10.16
CA TRP A 730 8.95 15.26 -11.49
C TRP A 730 10.43 15.64 -11.70
N THR A 731 11.10 16.11 -10.64
CA THR A 731 12.53 16.45 -10.71
C THR A 731 13.41 15.21 -10.90
N SER A 732 13.01 14.02 -10.41
CA SER A 732 13.68 12.76 -10.76
C SER A 732 13.43 12.34 -12.21
N ASP A 733 12.19 12.37 -12.68
CA ASP A 733 11.83 11.97 -14.05
C ASP A 733 12.56 12.84 -15.11
N MET A 734 12.76 14.13 -14.82
CA MET A 734 13.55 15.06 -15.64
C MET A 734 15.06 14.75 -15.65
N GLN A 735 15.60 14.13 -14.59
CA GLN A 735 17.01 13.73 -14.53
C GLN A 735 17.28 12.40 -15.24
N GLU A 736 16.29 11.49 -15.30
CA GLU A 736 16.39 10.25 -16.10
C GLU A 736 16.25 10.50 -17.61
N SER A 737 15.53 11.54 -18.02
CA SER A 737 15.23 11.83 -19.43
C SER A 737 16.29 12.68 -20.15
N GLY A 738 17.19 13.35 -19.41
CA GLY A 738 18.24 14.22 -19.96
C GLY A 738 19.37 13.52 -20.74
N ASP A 739 19.49 12.19 -20.68
CA ASP A 739 20.57 11.42 -21.31
C ASP A 739 20.21 10.92 -22.75
N LYS A 740 19.29 11.64 -23.42
CA LYS A 740 18.93 11.42 -24.84
C LYS A 740 19.07 12.74 -25.62
N PRO A 741 19.67 12.73 -26.82
CA PRO A 741 19.73 13.91 -27.66
C PRO A 741 18.32 14.30 -28.13
N ALA A 742 17.93 15.56 -27.93
CA ALA A 742 16.63 16.06 -28.33
C ALA A 742 16.64 16.44 -29.83
N ASP A 743 15.83 15.74 -30.64
CA ASP A 743 15.45 16.19 -31.98
C ASP A 743 14.50 17.39 -31.85
N ALA A 744 15.08 18.58 -31.69
CA ALA A 744 14.33 19.83 -31.72
C ALA A 744 13.79 20.08 -33.12
N LYS A 745 12.47 20.10 -33.27
CA LYS A 745 11.79 20.75 -34.40
C LYS A 745 11.24 22.08 -33.94
N GLU A 746 11.75 23.14 -34.56
CA GLU A 746 11.09 24.44 -34.57
C GLU A 746 9.83 24.32 -35.44
N ASP A 747 8.69 24.77 -34.92
CA ASP A 747 7.55 25.19 -35.73
C ASP A 747 7.31 26.68 -35.42
N ALA A 748 7.13 27.47 -36.47
CA ALA A 748 7.37 28.91 -36.43
C ALA A 748 6.19 29.74 -35.90
N ALA A 749 6.52 30.93 -35.38
CA ALA A 749 5.56 31.98 -35.09
C ALA A 749 5.59 33.05 -36.20
N GLU A 750 4.61 33.02 -37.10
CA GLU A 750 4.21 34.15 -37.94
C GLU A 750 2.74 34.47 -37.68
N GLU A 751 2.42 35.67 -37.19
CA GLU A 751 1.38 36.51 -37.79
C GLU A 751 1.48 37.97 -37.31
N GLY A 752 1.09 38.90 -38.19
CA GLY A 752 1.52 40.30 -38.20
C GLY A 752 1.02 41.24 -37.09
N GLY A 753 1.84 42.27 -36.85
CA GLY A 753 1.47 43.53 -36.20
C GLY A 753 1.74 44.70 -37.17
N ASP A 754 0.73 45.53 -37.43
CA ASP A 754 0.69 46.42 -38.60
C ASP A 754 1.32 47.82 -38.39
N ASN A 755 1.54 48.52 -39.50
CA ASN A 755 2.07 49.88 -39.60
C ASN A 755 1.24 50.93 -38.85
N LYS A 756 1.94 51.98 -38.39
CA LYS A 756 1.54 53.37 -38.64
C LYS A 756 2.73 54.32 -38.62
N ALA A 757 2.54 55.45 -39.31
CA ALA A 757 3.50 56.56 -39.43
C ALA A 757 3.28 57.60 -38.33
#